data_AF-A0A5C7L7I9-F1
#
_entry.id   AF-A0A5C7L7I9-F1
#
_cell.length_a   1.000
_cell.length_b   1.000
_cell.length_c   1.000
_cell.angle_alpha   90.00
_cell.angle_beta   90.00
_cell.angle_gamma   90.00
#
_symmetry.space_group_name_H-M   'P 1'
#
loop_
_entity.id
_entity.type
_entity.pdbx_description
1 polymer ?
#
loop_
_entity_poly.entity_id
_entity_poly.type
_entity_poly.pdbx_seq_one_letter_code
_entity_poly.pdbx_strand_id
1 'polypeptide(L)'
;MIWTLALIGALALGSLMESTAGAVIGAALGFLLGRVLRLQQDVADLRRELRLATAKASPSPAQPPPLPALAMPPTPAPTTPPSLPSSEAPPRTADARVPPQPAEPTLLARALDWLRGGNPLARVGIVILFFGGAFLAKYAAEHSRFPIPLRMTTLALGALTLLAIGWRLRRQRAAYAQTLQGGGIAGLYLTVFASTRLYDLLLPGAALTLLVLIAILAASLAVAQNALALAVIGTAGGFLAPILLATGPGNPVALFSYYTVLNLGVFAVAWFRAWRVLNLVGLVFTFGIVGLFHFHADDAGRQAVTDGFLLLFFLLYVGITLLFALRQTPDLRGYVSGSLVFGLPLATFAIHADIVDPSRDTLAWSAAGFGAFYLALGWGLHRSRRVAFALLSEAFAALGIIFGTLAIPLAFDHRVTTVAWAVEGAGLVWIGLRQQRALARGFGLLLQALGGALFLRDLALAGDHGEVVVGTTMLALSGLLSGRWLHRSRHQGIAHAWEAPAEIVAAVWGLAWWCYGGFDESARWLSAEERSADLGLLAITAAALHTVAGGWPLARRLAAALLPASFAVGVLTQPEHPLAQGAIAGWLLVLAVHYLTLRRDEAADDPLLARLLPWRHAGAFWLLALLMAWELHWQLAQQVPGVWRDLPWGLAPALLLFLCARAADWPGWPLRQHAVCYRQQAAPLLALWTAAWLLAINLHSDGDPGRLRYAPLLNPLDFASLLALAALALWWRLLDAGAAIRNRVPRPVAIWIALVFVWLNAALIRALHYDLDTPLTLYGALRSTLVQASLSIFWGLLGFAAMVVAARRQQREPWIAGAALMGVVVVKLFLVDTAGSGTLARIAAFLCVGALLLLTGYLSPLPPRAAERPPPT
;
A
#
# COMPACT_ATOMS: atom_id res chain seq x y z
N MET A 1 -1.89 -15.49 60.67
CA MET A 1 -1.75 -15.38 59.20
C MET A 1 -0.79 -14.27 58.76
N ILE A 2 -0.96 -13.01 59.20
CA ILE A 2 -0.07 -11.91 58.78
C ILE A 2 1.37 -12.15 59.27
N TRP A 3 1.55 -12.41 60.56
CA TRP A 3 2.87 -12.65 61.16
C TRP A 3 3.53 -13.95 60.70
N THR A 4 2.74 -14.98 60.39
CA THR A 4 3.26 -16.23 59.83
C THR A 4 3.80 -16.03 58.41
N LEU A 5 3.13 -15.21 57.58
CA LEU A 5 3.63 -14.86 56.25
C LEU A 5 4.86 -13.95 56.32
N ALA A 6 4.91 -13.02 57.27
CA ALA A 6 6.11 -12.23 57.55
C ALA A 6 7.30 -13.13 57.91
N LEU A 7 7.10 -14.11 58.80
CA LEU A 7 8.16 -15.05 59.19
C LEU A 7 8.63 -15.92 58.02
N ILE A 8 7.71 -16.43 57.19
CA ILE A 8 8.06 -17.20 55.98
C ILE A 8 8.82 -16.33 54.98
N GLY A 9 8.40 -15.08 54.79
CA GLY A 9 9.08 -14.13 53.92
C GLY A 9 10.50 -13.83 54.40
N ALA A 10 10.68 -13.61 55.70
CA ALA A 10 11.99 -13.43 56.32
C ALA A 10 12.88 -14.68 56.14
N LEU A 11 12.28 -15.84 56.37
CA LEU A 11 12.73 -17.19 56.02
C LEU A 11 13.42 -17.24 54.65
N ALA A 12 12.58 -17.11 53.63
CA ALA A 12 12.93 -17.34 52.25
C ALA A 12 13.92 -16.31 51.73
N LEU A 13 13.67 -15.03 51.97
CA LEU A 13 14.49 -13.95 51.40
C LEU A 13 15.81 -13.76 52.15
N GLY A 14 15.82 -14.04 53.46
CA GLY A 14 17.04 -14.10 54.27
C GLY A 14 17.98 -15.22 53.81
N SER A 15 17.44 -16.41 53.50
CA SER A 15 18.25 -17.51 52.96
C SER A 15 18.73 -17.26 51.52
N LEU A 16 17.92 -16.58 50.69
CA LEU A 16 18.26 -16.34 49.28
C LEU A 16 19.34 -15.29 49.09
N MET A 17 19.38 -14.29 49.96
CA MET A 17 20.30 -13.16 49.85
C MET A 17 21.48 -13.22 50.84
N GLU A 18 21.56 -14.30 51.64
CA GLU A 18 22.55 -14.50 52.70
C GLU A 18 22.81 -13.23 53.54
N SER A 19 21.77 -12.42 53.77
CA SER A 19 21.90 -11.11 54.41
C SER A 19 20.72 -10.79 55.32
N THR A 20 21.02 -10.08 56.40
CA THR A 20 20.02 -9.57 57.36
C THR A 20 19.04 -8.60 56.70
N ALA A 21 19.52 -7.81 55.72
CA ALA A 21 18.68 -6.96 54.88
C ALA A 21 17.65 -7.77 54.09
N GLY A 22 18.05 -8.91 53.50
CA GLY A 22 17.14 -9.83 52.83
C GLY A 22 16.04 -10.33 53.77
N ALA A 23 16.39 -10.75 54.99
CA ALA A 23 15.40 -11.21 55.97
C ALA A 23 14.39 -10.11 56.36
N VAL A 24 14.83 -8.86 56.52
CA VAL A 24 13.94 -7.73 56.86
C VAL A 24 13.00 -7.38 55.69
N ILE A 25 13.50 -7.37 54.46
CA ILE A 25 12.69 -7.14 53.26
C ILE A 25 11.68 -8.27 53.09
N GLY A 26 12.12 -9.52 53.28
CA GLY A 26 11.26 -10.69 53.28
C GLY A 26 10.14 -10.61 54.31
N ALA A 27 10.46 -10.18 55.53
CA ALA A 27 9.48 -9.95 56.60
C ALA A 27 8.45 -8.89 56.20
N ALA A 28 8.89 -7.76 55.67
CA ALA A 28 8.03 -6.67 55.24
C ALA A 28 7.08 -7.11 54.10
N LEU A 29 7.60 -7.85 53.11
CA LEU A 29 6.80 -8.38 52.00
C LEU A 29 5.78 -9.41 52.48
N GLY A 30 6.18 -10.33 53.35
CA GLY A 30 5.28 -11.31 53.95
C GLY A 30 4.18 -10.66 54.80
N PHE A 31 4.52 -9.62 55.55
CA PHE A 31 3.57 -8.83 56.34
C PHE A 31 2.56 -8.09 55.43
N LEU A 32 3.05 -7.43 54.38
CA LEU A 32 2.21 -6.73 53.41
C LEU A 32 1.27 -7.69 52.68
N LEU A 33 1.78 -8.85 52.24
CA LEU A 33 0.98 -9.90 51.62
C LEU A 33 -0.11 -10.40 52.56
N GLY A 34 0.23 -10.63 53.82
CA GLY A 34 -0.75 -11.00 54.85
C GLY A 34 -1.83 -9.95 55.05
N ARG A 35 -1.46 -8.66 55.01
CA ARG A 35 -2.41 -7.54 55.15
C ARG A 35 -3.34 -7.41 53.95
N VAL A 36 -2.82 -7.62 52.74
CA VAL A 36 -3.62 -7.64 51.51
C VAL A 36 -4.61 -8.80 51.49
N LEU A 37 -4.18 -10.00 51.89
CA LEU A 37 -5.06 -11.17 51.96
C LEU A 37 -6.18 -10.97 52.98
N ARG A 38 -5.88 -10.36 54.13
CA ARG A 38 -6.89 -10.03 55.14
C ARG A 38 -7.89 -9.00 54.62
N LEU A 39 -7.42 -7.93 53.97
CA LEU A 39 -8.30 -6.94 53.34
C LEU A 39 -9.21 -7.54 52.25
N GLN A 40 -8.71 -8.53 51.48
CA GLN A 40 -9.54 -9.23 50.50
C GLN A 40 -10.64 -10.07 51.15
N GLN A 41 -10.35 -10.71 52.29
CA GLN A 41 -11.35 -11.44 53.07
C GLN A 41 -12.39 -10.48 53.64
N ASP A 42 -11.96 -9.38 54.26
CA ASP A 42 -12.86 -8.38 54.83
C ASP A 42 -13.82 -7.81 53.76
N VAL A 43 -13.32 -7.53 52.55
CA VAL A 43 -14.16 -7.06 51.42
C VAL A 43 -15.11 -8.14 50.92
N ALA A 44 -14.70 -9.41 50.91
CA ALA A 44 -15.56 -10.52 50.51
C ALA A 44 -16.70 -10.72 51.50
N ASP A 45 -16.41 -10.62 52.80
CA ASP A 45 -17.40 -10.72 53.87
C ASP A 45 -18.37 -9.53 53.82
N LEU A 46 -17.86 -8.30 53.66
CA LEU A 46 -18.71 -7.11 53.51
C LEU A 46 -19.67 -7.21 52.31
N ARG A 47 -19.20 -7.74 51.17
CA ARG A 47 -20.04 -7.98 49.99
C ARG A 47 -21.10 -9.03 50.23
N ARG A 48 -20.79 -10.05 51.04
CA ARG A 48 -21.73 -11.09 51.41
C ARG A 48 -22.83 -10.53 52.32
N GLU A 49 -22.45 -9.72 53.30
CA GLU A 49 -23.40 -8.99 54.16
C GLU A 49 -24.27 -8.03 53.35
N LEU A 50 -23.71 -7.27 52.42
CA LEU A 50 -24.47 -6.36 51.56
C LEU A 50 -25.48 -7.10 50.66
N ARG A 51 -25.11 -8.28 50.15
CA ARG A 51 -26.02 -9.16 49.38
C ARG A 51 -27.15 -9.71 50.24
N LEU A 52 -26.84 -10.11 51.47
CA LEU A 52 -27.86 -10.59 52.40
C LEU A 52 -28.81 -9.45 52.81
N ALA A 53 -28.29 -8.23 53.01
CA ALA A 53 -29.08 -7.04 53.31
C ALA A 53 -29.97 -6.63 52.12
N THR A 54 -29.46 -6.66 50.89
CA THR A 54 -30.24 -6.35 49.68
C THR A 54 -31.28 -7.42 49.34
N ALA A 55 -30.98 -8.70 49.60
CA ALA A 55 -31.94 -9.79 49.46
C ALA A 55 -33.11 -9.68 50.46
N LYS A 56 -32.86 -9.11 51.65
CA LYS A 56 -33.89 -8.88 52.68
C LYS A 56 -34.75 -7.64 52.41
N ALA A 57 -34.32 -6.74 51.52
CA ALA A 57 -34.95 -5.44 51.27
C ALA A 57 -35.81 -5.36 49.99
N SER A 58 -35.90 -6.42 49.17
CA SER A 58 -36.71 -6.43 47.95
C SER A 58 -38.07 -7.12 48.17
N PRO A 59 -39.22 -6.43 48.00
CA PRO A 59 -40.53 -7.07 48.05
C PRO A 59 -40.77 -7.89 46.76
N SER A 60 -41.37 -9.08 46.93
CA SER A 60 -41.69 -10.02 45.85
C SER A 60 -42.68 -9.41 44.83
N PRO A 61 -42.47 -9.53 43.51
CA PRO A 61 -43.39 -8.95 42.52
C PRO A 61 -44.68 -9.79 42.41
N ALA A 62 -45.83 -9.15 42.61
CA ALA A 62 -47.14 -9.74 42.39
C ALA A 62 -47.37 -10.02 40.89
N GLN A 63 -47.86 -11.23 40.57
CA GLN A 63 -48.28 -11.62 39.22
C GLN A 63 -49.51 -10.81 38.76
N PRO A 64 -49.53 -10.28 37.52
CA PRO A 64 -50.71 -9.62 36.96
C PRO A 64 -51.75 -10.64 36.42
N PRO A 65 -53.06 -10.30 36.45
CA PRO A 65 -54.15 -11.21 36.07
C PRO A 65 -54.32 -11.33 34.53
N PRO A 66 -54.98 -12.40 34.05
CA PRO A 66 -55.16 -12.65 32.61
C PRO A 66 -56.30 -11.81 32.03
N LEU A 67 -56.07 -11.18 30.88
CA LEU A 67 -57.06 -10.39 30.14
C LEU A 67 -58.01 -11.26 29.30
N PRO A 68 -59.30 -10.89 29.13
CA PRO A 68 -60.28 -11.67 28.37
C PRO A 68 -60.15 -11.46 26.84
N ALA A 69 -60.42 -12.53 26.08
CA ALA A 69 -60.49 -12.49 24.62
C ALA A 69 -61.70 -11.68 24.13
N LEU A 70 -61.46 -10.63 23.35
CA LEU A 70 -62.50 -9.86 22.66
C LEU A 70 -62.66 -10.35 21.22
N ALA A 71 -63.91 -10.66 20.87
CA ALA A 71 -64.36 -11.13 19.56
C ALA A 71 -64.28 -10.04 18.47
N MET A 72 -63.89 -10.43 17.26
CA MET A 72 -63.90 -9.59 16.06
C MET A 72 -65.32 -9.44 15.47
N PRO A 73 -65.74 -8.23 15.03
CA PRO A 73 -66.86 -8.04 14.11
C PRO A 73 -66.43 -8.14 12.62
N PRO A 74 -67.37 -8.38 11.69
CA PRO A 74 -67.07 -8.73 10.31
C PRO A 74 -66.75 -7.51 9.43
N THR A 75 -65.89 -7.74 8.43
CA THR A 75 -65.39 -6.78 7.44
C THR A 75 -66.48 -6.29 6.48
N PRO A 76 -66.61 -4.97 6.22
CA PRO A 76 -67.35 -4.48 5.06
C PRO A 76 -66.43 -4.34 3.83
N ALA A 77 -67.00 -4.65 2.66
CA ALA A 77 -66.34 -4.59 1.36
C ALA A 77 -65.93 -3.15 0.96
N PRO A 78 -64.82 -2.96 0.22
CA PRO A 78 -64.32 -1.64 -0.12
C PRO A 78 -65.12 -1.00 -1.27
N THR A 79 -65.68 0.18 -1.00
CA THR A 79 -66.19 1.13 -1.99
C THR A 79 -65.05 1.91 -2.63
N THR A 80 -65.03 1.91 -3.97
CA THR A 80 -64.10 2.66 -4.83
C THR A 80 -64.31 4.18 -4.69
N PRO A 81 -63.26 5.00 -4.48
CA PRO A 81 -63.36 6.45 -4.56
C PRO A 81 -63.20 6.98 -6.00
N PRO A 82 -63.71 8.18 -6.30
CA PRO A 82 -63.75 8.75 -7.65
C PRO A 82 -62.40 9.30 -8.11
N SER A 83 -62.10 9.12 -9.40
CA SER A 83 -60.95 9.68 -10.10
C SER A 83 -61.06 11.20 -10.29
N LEU A 84 -60.10 11.95 -9.75
CA LEU A 84 -59.87 13.35 -10.13
C LEU A 84 -58.93 13.41 -11.36
N PRO A 85 -59.06 14.42 -12.24
CA PRO A 85 -58.27 14.52 -13.46
C PRO A 85 -56.82 14.89 -13.14
N SER A 86 -55.88 14.07 -13.61
CA SER A 86 -54.45 14.34 -13.58
C SER A 86 -54.12 15.52 -14.51
N SER A 87 -53.75 16.66 -13.91
CA SER A 87 -53.12 17.78 -14.61
C SER A 87 -51.76 17.34 -15.14
N GLU A 88 -51.64 17.28 -16.46
CA GLU A 88 -50.42 16.99 -17.19
C GLU A 88 -49.43 18.16 -17.01
N ALA A 89 -48.46 17.99 -16.11
CA ALA A 89 -47.29 18.86 -16.02
C ALA A 89 -46.23 18.37 -17.04
N PRO A 90 -45.57 19.27 -17.76
CA PRO A 90 -44.64 18.89 -18.84
C PRO A 90 -43.48 18.05 -18.27
N PRO A 91 -43.02 17.03 -19.00
CA PRO A 91 -41.96 16.17 -18.51
C PRO A 91 -40.71 17.01 -18.33
N ARG A 92 -40.30 17.21 -17.07
CA ARG A 92 -38.89 17.47 -16.79
C ARG A 92 -38.14 16.29 -17.38
N THR A 93 -37.42 16.55 -18.46
CA THR A 93 -36.41 15.65 -18.99
C THR A 93 -35.41 15.42 -17.86
N ALA A 94 -35.69 14.40 -17.05
CA ALA A 94 -34.69 13.74 -16.28
C ALA A 94 -33.64 13.34 -17.30
N ASP A 95 -32.49 14.01 -17.26
CA ASP A 95 -31.30 13.56 -17.96
C ASP A 95 -31.24 12.07 -17.76
N ALA A 96 -31.46 11.34 -18.85
CA ALA A 96 -31.19 9.93 -18.90
C ALA A 96 -29.71 9.82 -18.57
N ARG A 97 -29.40 9.59 -17.28
CA ARG A 97 -28.17 8.95 -16.90
C ARG A 97 -28.24 7.61 -17.60
N VAL A 98 -27.72 7.60 -18.83
CA VAL A 98 -27.29 6.40 -19.51
C VAL A 98 -26.55 5.64 -18.43
N PRO A 99 -27.03 4.45 -18.00
CA PRO A 99 -26.28 3.65 -17.04
C PRO A 99 -24.86 3.58 -17.59
N PRO A 100 -23.82 3.85 -16.78
CA PRO A 100 -22.45 3.82 -17.28
C PRO A 100 -22.31 2.49 -18.00
N GLN A 101 -22.09 2.54 -19.33
CA GLN A 101 -21.86 1.33 -20.10
C GLN A 101 -20.76 0.59 -19.35
N PRO A 102 -20.99 -0.68 -18.95
CA PRO A 102 -20.01 -1.38 -18.16
C PRO A 102 -18.69 -1.31 -18.92
N ALA A 103 -17.70 -0.66 -18.30
CA ALA A 103 -16.37 -0.55 -18.88
C ALA A 103 -15.96 -1.97 -19.29
N GLU A 104 -15.56 -2.15 -20.55
CA GLU A 104 -15.16 -3.47 -21.03
C GLU A 104 -14.14 -4.04 -20.04
N PRO A 105 -14.42 -5.19 -19.41
CA PRO A 105 -13.58 -5.67 -18.35
C PRO A 105 -12.17 -5.88 -18.90
N THR A 106 -11.19 -5.32 -18.20
CA THR A 106 -9.77 -5.49 -18.50
C THR A 106 -9.45 -6.98 -18.62
N LEU A 107 -8.52 -7.34 -19.51
CA LEU A 107 -8.12 -8.73 -19.77
C LEU A 107 -7.82 -9.50 -18.48
N LEU A 108 -7.30 -8.81 -17.47
CA LEU A 108 -6.98 -9.32 -16.15
C LEU A 108 -8.22 -9.66 -15.31
N ALA A 109 -9.30 -8.86 -15.41
CA ALA A 109 -10.57 -9.12 -14.75
C ALA A 109 -11.30 -10.33 -15.36
N ARG A 110 -11.33 -10.43 -16.71
CA ARG A 110 -11.86 -11.62 -17.40
C ARG A 110 -11.08 -12.89 -17.06
N ALA A 111 -9.76 -12.79 -16.93
CA ALA A 111 -8.91 -13.91 -16.54
C ALA A 111 -9.14 -14.36 -15.09
N LEU A 112 -9.31 -13.41 -14.15
CA LEU A 112 -9.57 -13.71 -12.74
C LEU A 112 -10.96 -14.32 -12.50
N ASP A 113 -11.99 -13.84 -13.20
CA ASP A 113 -13.33 -14.42 -13.12
C ASP A 113 -13.39 -15.81 -13.75
N TRP A 114 -12.64 -16.02 -14.83
CA TRP A 114 -12.44 -17.35 -15.44
C TRP A 114 -11.65 -18.31 -14.52
N LEU A 115 -10.77 -17.81 -13.66
CA LEU A 115 -10.07 -18.64 -12.66
C LEU A 115 -10.95 -19.01 -11.46
N ARG A 116 -11.91 -18.16 -11.08
CA ARG A 116 -12.71 -18.33 -9.86
C ARG A 116 -14.04 -19.08 -10.04
N GLY A 117 -14.59 -19.19 -11.24
CA GLY A 117 -15.93 -19.77 -11.45
C GLY A 117 -15.97 -21.21 -12.01
N GLY A 118 -16.07 -22.25 -11.17
CA GLY A 118 -16.19 -23.67 -11.57
C GLY A 118 -15.03 -24.55 -11.09
N ASN A 119 -15.11 -25.89 -11.28
CA ASN A 119 -14.21 -26.89 -10.69
C ASN A 119 -12.70 -26.56 -10.87
N PRO A 120 -12.01 -26.10 -9.81
CA PRO A 120 -10.66 -25.55 -9.90
C PRO A 120 -9.61 -26.60 -10.28
N LEU A 121 -9.86 -27.87 -9.97
CA LEU A 121 -8.95 -28.99 -10.25
C LEU A 121 -8.81 -29.24 -11.76
N ALA A 122 -9.91 -29.12 -12.52
CA ALA A 122 -9.91 -29.33 -13.97
C ALA A 122 -9.20 -28.20 -14.75
N ARG A 123 -9.22 -26.97 -14.22
CA ARG A 123 -8.59 -25.81 -14.87
C ARG A 123 -7.11 -25.69 -14.56
N VAL A 124 -6.70 -26.08 -13.35
CA VAL A 124 -5.29 -26.36 -13.05
C VAL A 124 -4.76 -27.45 -13.99
N GLY A 125 -5.57 -28.47 -14.30
CA GLY A 125 -5.26 -29.48 -15.33
C GLY A 125 -5.04 -28.90 -16.74
N ILE A 126 -5.83 -27.93 -17.19
CA ILE A 126 -5.67 -27.28 -18.52
C ILE A 126 -4.40 -26.42 -18.57
N VAL A 127 -4.05 -25.71 -17.50
CA VAL A 127 -2.80 -24.94 -17.40
C VAL A 127 -1.59 -25.87 -17.42
N ILE A 128 -1.65 -26.99 -16.69
CA ILE A 128 -0.61 -28.03 -16.70
C ILE A 128 -0.50 -28.68 -18.09
N LEU A 129 -1.60 -28.91 -18.80
CA LEU A 129 -1.60 -29.46 -20.16
C LEU A 129 -1.02 -28.48 -21.19
N PHE A 130 -1.27 -27.18 -21.02
CA PHE A 130 -0.72 -26.11 -21.86
C PHE A 130 0.81 -26.01 -21.70
N PHE A 131 1.30 -26.00 -20.46
CA PHE A 131 2.74 -26.05 -20.18
C PHE A 131 3.36 -27.39 -20.63
N GLY A 132 2.67 -28.51 -20.43
CA GLY A 132 3.09 -29.83 -20.91
C GLY A 132 3.21 -29.90 -22.44
N GLY A 133 2.27 -29.29 -23.17
CA GLY A 133 2.32 -29.16 -24.63
C GLY A 133 3.44 -28.26 -25.12
N ALA A 134 3.72 -27.15 -24.42
CA ALA A 134 4.83 -26.26 -24.74
C ALA A 134 6.21 -26.91 -24.49
N PHE A 135 6.35 -27.66 -23.40
CA PHE A 135 7.55 -28.46 -23.12
C PHE A 135 7.72 -29.62 -24.10
N LEU A 136 6.63 -30.26 -24.53
CA LEU A 136 6.66 -31.31 -25.55
C LEU A 136 7.06 -30.77 -26.93
N ALA A 137 6.56 -29.59 -27.30
CA ALA A 137 6.94 -28.92 -28.55
C ALA A 137 8.42 -28.49 -28.55
N LYS A 138 8.91 -27.96 -27.42
CA LYS A 138 10.34 -27.66 -27.21
C LYS A 138 11.21 -28.93 -27.26
N TYR A 139 10.78 -29.99 -26.58
CA TYR A 139 11.47 -31.29 -26.57
C TYR A 139 11.55 -31.91 -27.98
N ALA A 140 10.45 -31.87 -28.75
CA ALA A 140 10.42 -32.35 -30.13
C ALA A 140 11.29 -31.50 -31.07
N ALA A 141 11.39 -30.19 -30.86
CA ALA A 141 12.27 -29.31 -31.63
C ALA A 141 13.76 -29.57 -31.32
N GLU A 142 14.11 -29.82 -30.06
CA GLU A 142 15.48 -30.10 -29.61
C GLU A 142 15.95 -31.52 -29.98
N HIS A 143 15.05 -32.51 -30.03
CA HIS A 143 15.39 -33.93 -30.26
C HIS A 143 14.98 -34.46 -31.65
N SER A 144 14.42 -33.61 -32.51
CA SER A 144 14.17 -33.94 -33.92
C SER A 144 15.48 -34.27 -34.63
N ARG A 145 15.52 -35.36 -35.40
CA ARG A 145 16.68 -35.74 -36.24
C ARG A 145 16.61 -35.14 -37.66
N PHE A 146 15.63 -34.28 -37.95
CA PHE A 146 15.44 -33.74 -39.30
C PHE A 146 16.47 -32.63 -39.61
N PRO A 147 16.99 -32.54 -40.85
CA PRO A 147 17.79 -31.40 -41.29
C PRO A 147 17.06 -30.07 -41.08
N ILE A 148 17.79 -29.02 -40.68
CA ILE A 148 17.23 -27.69 -40.37
C ILE A 148 16.37 -27.12 -41.52
N PRO A 149 16.77 -27.23 -42.82
CA PRO A 149 15.91 -26.79 -43.92
C PRO A 149 14.55 -27.48 -43.97
N LEU A 150 14.47 -28.78 -43.66
CA LEU A 150 13.22 -29.53 -43.65
C LEU A 150 12.31 -29.12 -42.48
N ARG A 151 12.88 -28.68 -41.36
CA ARG A 151 12.08 -28.13 -40.24
C ARG A 151 11.45 -26.79 -40.60
N MET A 152 12.22 -25.92 -41.25
CA MET A 152 11.70 -24.61 -41.66
C MET A 152 10.65 -24.75 -42.78
N THR A 153 10.83 -25.67 -43.73
CA THR A 153 9.82 -25.92 -44.77
C THR A 153 8.56 -26.55 -44.21
N THR A 154 8.66 -27.47 -43.24
CA THR A 154 7.46 -28.05 -42.58
C THR A 154 6.70 -27.03 -41.74
N LEU A 155 7.39 -26.11 -41.05
CA LEU A 155 6.75 -24.99 -40.35
C LEU A 155 6.07 -24.02 -41.32
N ALA A 156 6.73 -23.69 -42.44
CA ALA A 156 6.15 -22.84 -43.49
C ALA A 156 4.90 -23.49 -44.12
N LEU A 157 4.98 -24.79 -44.45
CA LEU A 157 3.84 -25.54 -44.98
C LEU A 157 2.70 -25.63 -43.95
N GLY A 158 3.01 -25.88 -42.68
CA GLY A 158 2.04 -25.83 -41.59
C GLY A 158 1.32 -24.48 -41.52
N ALA A 159 2.07 -23.39 -41.55
CA ALA A 159 1.51 -22.05 -41.56
C ALA A 159 0.64 -21.75 -42.80
N LEU A 160 1.04 -22.20 -43.99
CA LEU A 160 0.25 -22.11 -45.22
C LEU A 160 -1.02 -22.96 -45.17
N THR A 161 -0.98 -24.16 -44.59
CA THR A 161 -2.18 -25.00 -44.42
C THR A 161 -3.18 -24.36 -43.47
N LEU A 162 -2.73 -23.74 -42.38
CA LEU A 162 -3.60 -22.97 -41.48
C LEU A 162 -4.28 -21.80 -42.20
N LEU A 163 -3.55 -21.09 -43.07
CA LEU A 163 -4.11 -20.02 -43.92
C LEU A 163 -5.16 -20.56 -44.91
N ALA A 164 -4.87 -21.67 -45.59
CA ALA A 164 -5.77 -22.28 -46.56
C ALA A 164 -7.06 -22.83 -45.91
N ILE A 165 -6.93 -23.51 -44.77
CA ILE A 165 -8.06 -24.00 -43.97
C ILE A 165 -8.89 -22.81 -43.46
N GLY A 166 -8.24 -21.78 -42.92
CA GLY A 166 -8.92 -20.57 -42.49
C GLY A 166 -9.65 -19.88 -43.64
N TRP A 167 -9.06 -19.80 -44.83
CA TRP A 167 -9.71 -19.24 -46.03
C TRP A 167 -10.95 -20.03 -46.43
N ARG A 168 -10.90 -21.37 -46.36
CA ARG A 168 -12.08 -22.22 -46.65
C ARG A 168 -13.18 -22.05 -45.60
N LEU A 169 -12.83 -21.93 -44.32
CA LEU A 169 -13.77 -21.78 -43.21
C LEU A 169 -14.37 -20.38 -43.06
N ARG A 170 -13.86 -19.36 -43.80
CA ARG A 170 -14.27 -17.96 -43.65
C ARG A 170 -15.77 -17.70 -43.78
N ARG A 171 -16.49 -18.49 -44.58
CA ARG A 171 -17.94 -18.35 -44.80
C ARG A 171 -18.79 -19.06 -43.75
N GLN A 172 -18.24 -20.02 -43.03
CA GLN A 172 -18.99 -20.87 -42.08
C GLN A 172 -18.68 -20.51 -40.61
N ARG A 173 -17.42 -20.17 -40.30
CA ARG A 173 -16.95 -19.87 -38.93
C ARG A 173 -15.94 -18.73 -38.93
N ALA A 174 -16.41 -17.51 -39.13
CA ALA A 174 -15.57 -16.33 -39.36
C ALA A 174 -14.54 -16.07 -38.25
N ALA A 175 -14.94 -16.11 -36.97
CA ALA A 175 -14.02 -15.85 -35.85
C ALA A 175 -12.91 -16.90 -35.74
N TYR A 176 -13.26 -18.19 -35.86
CA TYR A 176 -12.28 -19.29 -35.83
C TYR A 176 -11.33 -19.25 -37.03
N ALA A 177 -11.86 -18.92 -38.22
CA ALA A 177 -11.07 -18.72 -39.43
C ALA A 177 -10.04 -17.59 -39.28
N GLN A 178 -10.42 -16.47 -38.66
CA GLN A 178 -9.52 -15.34 -38.39
C GLN A 178 -8.40 -15.71 -37.41
N THR A 179 -8.68 -16.49 -36.36
CA THR A 179 -7.64 -16.97 -35.43
C THR A 179 -6.65 -17.90 -36.13
N LEU A 180 -7.16 -18.82 -36.97
CA LEU A 180 -6.33 -19.76 -37.72
C LEU A 180 -5.42 -19.05 -38.74
N GLN A 181 -5.97 -18.04 -39.44
CA GLN A 181 -5.19 -17.22 -40.38
C GLN A 181 -4.19 -16.31 -39.66
N GLY A 182 -4.54 -15.74 -38.51
CA GLY A 182 -3.62 -14.93 -37.70
C GLY A 182 -2.44 -15.76 -37.22
N GLY A 183 -2.70 -16.99 -36.74
CA GLY A 183 -1.67 -17.96 -36.39
C GLY A 183 -0.80 -18.37 -37.58
N GLY A 184 -1.39 -18.56 -38.77
CA GLY A 184 -0.64 -18.83 -40.00
C GLY A 184 0.27 -17.68 -40.43
N ILE A 185 -0.20 -16.43 -40.42
CA ILE A 185 0.62 -15.24 -40.73
C ILE A 185 1.77 -15.11 -39.72
N ALA A 186 1.50 -15.23 -38.42
CA ALA A 186 2.53 -15.19 -37.38
C ALA A 186 3.55 -16.33 -37.54
N GLY A 187 3.10 -17.54 -37.88
CA GLY A 187 3.96 -18.68 -38.17
C GLY A 187 4.89 -18.43 -39.35
N LEU A 188 4.41 -17.80 -40.43
CA LEU A 188 5.25 -17.42 -41.57
C LEU A 188 6.29 -16.36 -41.19
N TYR A 189 5.91 -15.31 -40.45
CA TYR A 189 6.85 -14.31 -39.91
C TYR A 189 7.98 -14.94 -39.11
N LEU A 190 7.63 -15.82 -38.16
CA LEU A 190 8.59 -16.52 -37.31
C LEU A 190 9.49 -17.47 -38.11
N THR A 191 8.94 -18.14 -39.12
CA THR A 191 9.71 -19.08 -39.95
C THR A 191 10.74 -18.36 -40.80
N VAL A 192 10.38 -17.23 -41.43
CA VAL A 192 11.32 -16.40 -42.20
C VAL A 192 12.39 -15.83 -41.28
N PHE A 193 12.00 -15.31 -40.11
CA PHE A 193 12.95 -14.81 -39.11
C PHE A 193 13.95 -15.88 -38.65
N ALA A 194 13.47 -17.05 -38.23
CA ALA A 194 14.33 -18.14 -37.77
C ALA A 194 15.27 -18.62 -38.88
N SER A 195 14.77 -18.73 -40.11
CA SER A 195 15.56 -19.12 -41.27
C SER A 195 16.69 -18.14 -41.56
N THR A 196 16.49 -16.84 -41.34
CA THR A 196 17.53 -15.83 -41.59
C THR A 196 18.47 -15.62 -40.42
N ARG A 197 17.97 -15.56 -39.17
CA ARG A 197 18.76 -15.13 -38.01
C ARG A 197 19.32 -16.23 -37.14
N LEU A 198 18.62 -17.35 -37.07
CA LEU A 198 19.04 -18.45 -36.20
C LEU A 198 19.84 -19.50 -36.96
N TYR A 199 19.67 -19.57 -38.28
CA TYR A 199 20.22 -20.64 -39.10
C TYR A 199 20.87 -20.18 -40.41
N ASP A 200 20.87 -18.88 -40.73
CA ASP A 200 21.51 -18.29 -41.92
C ASP A 200 21.12 -18.95 -43.27
N LEU A 201 19.93 -19.55 -43.37
CA LEU A 201 19.41 -20.22 -44.58
C LEU A 201 18.99 -19.23 -45.68
N LEU A 202 18.60 -18.01 -45.31
CA LEU A 202 18.07 -17.02 -46.25
C LEU A 202 18.92 -15.74 -46.23
N LEU A 203 19.27 -15.25 -47.41
CA LEU A 203 19.89 -13.94 -47.58
C LEU A 203 18.95 -12.83 -47.03
N PRO A 204 19.46 -11.82 -46.30
CA PRO A 204 18.63 -10.77 -45.69
C PRO A 204 17.70 -10.05 -46.67
N GLY A 205 18.14 -9.83 -47.92
CA GLY A 205 17.29 -9.22 -48.95
C GLY A 205 16.12 -10.10 -49.40
N ALA A 206 16.34 -11.42 -49.49
CA ALA A 206 15.28 -12.38 -49.82
C ALA A 206 14.27 -12.50 -48.67
N ALA A 207 14.76 -12.49 -47.43
CA ALA A 207 13.93 -12.49 -46.22
C ALA A 207 13.05 -11.23 -46.14
N LEU A 208 13.62 -10.05 -46.38
CA LEU A 208 12.87 -8.79 -46.38
C LEU A 208 11.78 -8.78 -47.47
N THR A 209 12.08 -9.31 -48.66
CA THR A 209 11.09 -9.46 -49.75
C THR A 209 9.95 -10.39 -49.33
N LEU A 210 10.25 -11.55 -48.72
CA LEU A 210 9.23 -12.47 -48.22
C LEU A 210 8.35 -11.84 -47.13
N LEU A 211 8.94 -11.07 -46.22
CA LEU A 211 8.20 -10.38 -45.16
C LEU A 211 7.25 -9.30 -45.71
N VAL A 212 7.65 -8.59 -46.78
CA VAL A 212 6.77 -7.66 -47.50
C VAL A 212 5.60 -8.41 -48.14
N LEU A 213 5.87 -9.53 -48.81
CA LEU A 213 4.82 -10.36 -49.43
C LEU A 213 3.84 -10.90 -48.37
N ILE A 214 4.34 -11.32 -47.21
CA ILE A 214 3.51 -11.75 -46.08
C ILE A 214 2.67 -10.59 -45.53
N ALA A 215 3.23 -9.38 -45.43
CA ALA A 215 2.49 -8.18 -44.99
C ALA A 215 1.36 -7.82 -45.95
N ILE A 216 1.62 -7.86 -47.26
CA ILE A 216 0.62 -7.62 -48.31
C ILE A 216 -0.47 -8.71 -48.28
N LEU A 217 -0.08 -9.98 -48.10
CA LEU A 217 -1.01 -11.09 -47.93
C LEU A 217 -1.90 -10.91 -46.69
N ALA A 218 -1.32 -10.51 -45.56
CA ALA A 218 -2.07 -10.23 -44.33
C ALA A 218 -3.05 -9.05 -44.52
N ALA A 219 -2.59 -7.97 -45.14
CA ALA A 219 -3.42 -6.79 -45.42
C ALA A 219 -4.57 -7.11 -46.38
N SER A 220 -4.31 -7.85 -47.46
CA SER A 220 -5.34 -8.27 -48.43
C SER A 220 -6.36 -9.21 -47.79
N LEU A 221 -5.92 -10.19 -46.98
CA LEU A 221 -6.82 -11.06 -46.22
C LEU A 221 -7.65 -10.28 -45.19
N ALA A 222 -7.07 -9.28 -44.53
CA ALA A 222 -7.76 -8.44 -43.56
C ALA A 222 -8.85 -7.59 -44.23
N VAL A 223 -8.54 -6.94 -45.35
CA VAL A 223 -9.50 -6.13 -46.12
C VAL A 223 -10.62 -7.02 -46.69
N ALA A 224 -10.27 -8.18 -47.27
CA ALA A 224 -11.24 -9.11 -47.86
C ALA A 224 -12.20 -9.73 -46.84
N GLN A 225 -11.79 -9.86 -45.57
CA GLN A 225 -12.57 -10.50 -44.52
C GLN A 225 -13.05 -9.54 -43.42
N ASN A 226 -12.83 -8.23 -43.60
CA ASN A 226 -13.13 -7.18 -42.61
C ASN A 226 -12.58 -7.53 -41.21
N ALA A 227 -11.33 -8.00 -41.14
CA ALA A 227 -10.73 -8.59 -39.94
C ALA A 227 -9.62 -7.70 -39.37
N LEU A 228 -9.98 -6.84 -38.40
CA LEU A 228 -9.04 -5.90 -37.77
C LEU A 228 -7.81 -6.60 -37.15
N ALA A 229 -8.00 -7.75 -36.50
CA ALA A 229 -6.92 -8.49 -35.85
C ALA A 229 -5.82 -8.92 -36.85
N LEU A 230 -6.22 -9.34 -38.06
CA LEU A 230 -5.27 -9.71 -39.11
C LEU A 230 -4.48 -8.50 -39.63
N ALA A 231 -5.15 -7.35 -39.77
CA ALA A 231 -4.49 -6.11 -40.18
C ALA A 231 -3.44 -5.67 -39.15
N VAL A 232 -3.78 -5.70 -37.86
CA VAL A 232 -2.86 -5.32 -36.77
C VAL A 232 -1.65 -6.25 -36.69
N ILE A 233 -1.87 -7.58 -36.77
CA ILE A 233 -0.77 -8.56 -36.75
C ILE A 233 0.14 -8.39 -37.98
N GLY A 234 -0.46 -8.19 -39.16
CA GLY A 234 0.29 -7.98 -40.40
C GLY A 234 1.11 -6.69 -40.41
N THR A 235 0.54 -5.58 -39.96
CA THR A 235 1.28 -4.30 -39.91
C THR A 235 2.34 -4.31 -38.83
N ALA A 236 2.05 -4.82 -37.63
CA ALA A 236 3.05 -4.98 -36.57
C ALA A 236 4.23 -5.86 -37.04
N GLY A 237 3.94 -6.99 -37.69
CA GLY A 237 4.98 -7.85 -38.28
C GLY A 237 5.78 -7.15 -39.37
N GLY A 238 5.14 -6.35 -40.22
CA GLY A 238 5.81 -5.53 -41.24
C GLY A 238 6.74 -4.46 -40.66
N PHE A 239 6.33 -3.77 -39.59
CA PHE A 239 7.19 -2.78 -38.93
C PHE A 239 8.35 -3.41 -38.16
N LEU A 240 8.16 -4.61 -37.60
CA LEU A 240 9.19 -5.30 -36.82
C LEU A 240 10.23 -6.00 -37.71
N ALA A 241 9.88 -6.30 -38.97
CA ALA A 241 10.70 -7.07 -39.90
C ALA A 241 12.13 -6.55 -40.09
N PRO A 242 12.38 -5.26 -40.41
CA PRO A 242 13.74 -4.77 -40.61
C PRO A 242 14.59 -4.82 -39.35
N ILE A 243 14.01 -4.55 -38.18
CA ILE A 243 14.72 -4.59 -36.88
C ILE A 243 15.14 -6.01 -36.57
N LEU A 244 14.22 -6.96 -36.73
CA LEU A 244 14.51 -8.37 -36.55
C LEU A 244 15.58 -8.86 -37.53
N LEU A 245 15.74 -8.26 -38.71
CA LEU A 245 16.72 -8.66 -39.73
C LEU A 245 18.03 -7.85 -39.77
N ALA A 246 18.15 -6.71 -39.08
CA ALA A 246 19.33 -5.83 -39.13
C ALA A 246 20.62 -6.39 -38.47
N THR A 247 21.71 -6.56 -39.21
CA THR A 247 23.01 -7.08 -38.75
C THR A 247 24.08 -6.00 -38.43
N GLY A 248 23.71 -4.72 -38.33
CA GLY A 248 24.63 -3.61 -38.00
C GLY A 248 23.96 -2.23 -38.11
N PRO A 249 24.71 -1.11 -37.94
CA PRO A 249 24.18 0.24 -38.12
C PRO A 249 23.81 0.47 -39.59
N GLY A 250 22.58 0.13 -39.94
CA GLY A 250 22.07 0.17 -41.31
C GLY A 250 22.01 1.58 -41.91
N ASN A 251 21.87 1.65 -43.24
CA ASN A 251 21.66 2.90 -43.97
C ASN A 251 20.27 3.50 -43.60
N PRO A 252 20.21 4.70 -42.97
CA PRO A 252 18.95 5.33 -42.54
C PRO A 252 17.99 5.56 -43.70
N VAL A 253 18.51 5.91 -44.88
CA VAL A 253 17.68 6.19 -46.06
C VAL A 253 16.91 4.95 -46.47
N ALA A 254 17.55 3.78 -46.49
CA ALA A 254 16.90 2.53 -46.89
C ALA A 254 15.82 2.10 -45.86
N LEU A 255 16.13 2.22 -44.58
CA LEU A 255 15.22 1.86 -43.49
C LEU A 255 13.98 2.77 -43.45
N PHE A 256 14.19 4.09 -43.49
CA PHE A 256 13.08 5.05 -43.43
C PHE A 256 12.27 5.06 -44.73
N SER A 257 12.90 4.85 -45.91
CA SER A 257 12.15 4.67 -47.16
C SER A 257 11.26 3.42 -47.12
N TYR A 258 11.74 2.32 -46.53
CA TYR A 258 10.91 1.13 -46.30
C TYR A 258 9.70 1.44 -45.41
N TYR A 259 9.89 2.14 -44.29
CA TYR A 259 8.76 2.54 -43.44
C TYR A 259 7.85 3.55 -44.11
N THR A 260 8.34 4.44 -44.98
CA THR A 260 7.48 5.31 -45.80
C THR A 260 6.55 4.47 -46.66
N VAL A 261 7.06 3.44 -47.34
CA VAL A 261 6.23 2.52 -48.15
C VAL A 261 5.21 1.77 -47.29
N LEU A 262 5.63 1.29 -46.11
CA LEU A 262 4.73 0.58 -45.19
C LEU A 262 3.63 1.50 -44.64
N ASN A 263 3.97 2.74 -44.28
CA ASN A 263 3.03 3.77 -43.84
C ASN A 263 2.07 4.18 -44.97
N LEU A 264 2.54 4.28 -46.20
CA LEU A 264 1.68 4.49 -47.38
C LEU A 264 0.75 3.28 -47.61
N GLY A 265 1.20 2.06 -47.30
CA GLY A 265 0.37 0.86 -47.32
C GLY A 265 -0.71 0.86 -46.25
N VAL A 266 -0.37 1.22 -45.00
CA VAL A 266 -1.33 1.45 -43.91
C VAL A 266 -2.34 2.51 -44.30
N PHE A 267 -1.88 3.60 -44.92
CA PHE A 267 -2.71 4.67 -45.46
C PHE A 267 -3.65 4.18 -46.56
N ALA A 268 -3.16 3.38 -47.51
CA ALA A 268 -3.98 2.81 -48.57
C ALA A 268 -5.07 1.88 -48.01
N VAL A 269 -4.75 1.04 -47.01
CA VAL A 269 -5.75 0.21 -46.32
C VAL A 269 -6.78 1.08 -45.60
N ALA A 270 -6.31 2.14 -44.93
CA ALA A 270 -7.15 3.13 -44.25
C ALA A 270 -8.10 3.88 -45.22
N TRP A 271 -7.69 4.05 -46.49
CA TRP A 271 -8.51 4.63 -47.55
C TRP A 271 -9.72 3.76 -47.91
N PHE A 272 -9.61 2.44 -47.82
CA PHE A 272 -10.71 1.50 -48.09
C PHE A 272 -11.52 1.17 -46.83
N ARG A 273 -10.87 1.10 -45.66
CA ARG A 273 -11.52 0.83 -44.37
C ARG A 273 -10.90 1.71 -43.28
N ALA A 274 -11.72 2.58 -42.71
CA ALA A 274 -11.35 3.59 -41.72
C ALA A 274 -10.98 3.02 -40.31
N TRP A 275 -10.13 2.01 -40.23
CA TRP A 275 -9.68 1.42 -38.97
C TRP A 275 -8.63 2.30 -38.30
N ARG A 276 -9.08 3.21 -37.42
CA ARG A 276 -8.22 4.18 -36.71
C ARG A 276 -7.08 3.53 -35.92
N VAL A 277 -7.30 2.32 -35.39
CA VAL A 277 -6.30 1.55 -34.63
C VAL A 277 -5.04 1.29 -35.48
N LEU A 278 -5.17 1.14 -36.80
CA LEU A 278 -4.05 0.85 -37.67
C LEU A 278 -3.07 2.03 -37.76
N ASN A 279 -3.60 3.25 -37.78
CA ASN A 279 -2.78 4.47 -37.77
C ASN A 279 -2.04 4.63 -36.44
N LEU A 280 -2.65 4.24 -35.31
CA LEU A 280 -1.98 4.27 -34.03
C LEU A 280 -0.84 3.25 -33.96
N VAL A 281 -1.07 2.02 -34.45
CA VAL A 281 -0.02 1.00 -34.55
C VAL A 281 1.12 1.51 -35.42
N GLY A 282 0.81 2.07 -36.59
CA GLY A 282 1.82 2.66 -37.47
C GLY A 282 2.57 3.82 -36.83
N LEU A 283 1.88 4.72 -36.11
CA LEU A 283 2.50 5.85 -35.41
C LEU A 283 3.48 5.36 -34.35
N VAL A 284 3.05 4.43 -33.49
CA VAL A 284 3.88 3.88 -32.41
C VAL A 284 5.14 3.23 -32.96
N PHE A 285 5.02 2.40 -33.99
CA PHE A 285 6.20 1.79 -34.61
C PHE A 285 7.07 2.81 -35.35
N THR A 286 6.50 3.70 -36.17
CA THR A 286 7.30 4.65 -36.95
C THR A 286 8.09 5.59 -36.05
N PHE A 287 7.44 6.25 -35.10
CA PHE A 287 8.09 7.20 -34.20
C PHE A 287 8.97 6.50 -33.16
N GLY A 288 8.55 5.33 -32.66
CA GLY A 288 9.38 4.52 -31.76
C GLY A 288 10.69 4.08 -32.42
N ILE A 289 10.65 3.70 -33.70
CA ILE A 289 11.84 3.26 -34.42
C ILE A 289 12.73 4.42 -34.83
N VAL A 290 12.17 5.55 -35.25
CA VAL A 290 12.95 6.78 -35.51
C VAL A 290 13.69 7.22 -34.24
N GLY A 291 13.01 7.20 -33.08
CA GLY A 291 13.65 7.47 -31.78
C GLY A 291 14.76 6.47 -31.43
N LEU A 292 14.52 5.15 -31.59
CA LEU A 292 15.54 4.11 -31.32
C LEU A 292 16.77 4.20 -32.23
N PHE A 293 16.57 4.60 -33.49
CA PHE A 293 17.65 4.73 -34.47
C PHE A 293 18.54 5.95 -34.17
N HIS A 294 17.99 7.02 -33.59
CA HIS A 294 18.73 8.22 -33.21
C HIS A 294 19.76 7.95 -32.10
N PHE A 295 19.45 7.10 -31.11
CA PHE A 295 20.36 6.74 -30.00
C PHE A 295 21.72 6.14 -30.42
N HIS A 296 21.92 5.85 -31.71
CA HIS A 296 23.12 5.16 -32.22
C HIS A 296 23.86 5.92 -33.34
N ALA A 297 23.58 7.21 -33.58
CA ALA A 297 24.13 7.95 -34.74
C ALA A 297 24.91 9.22 -34.34
N ASP A 298 26.24 9.16 -34.36
CA ASP A 298 27.17 10.26 -34.00
C ASP A 298 27.55 11.19 -35.18
N ASP A 299 26.87 11.12 -36.33
CA ASP A 299 27.25 11.85 -37.56
C ASP A 299 26.18 12.88 -37.98
N ALA A 300 26.57 14.16 -38.06
CA ALA A 300 25.69 15.28 -38.40
C ALA A 300 24.96 15.11 -39.75
N GLY A 301 25.61 14.44 -40.73
CA GLY A 301 24.98 14.16 -42.02
C GLY A 301 23.80 13.18 -41.92
N ARG A 302 23.83 12.25 -40.97
CA ARG A 302 22.75 11.27 -40.72
C ARG A 302 21.61 11.87 -39.91
N GLN A 303 21.91 12.86 -39.06
CA GLN A 303 20.93 13.60 -38.26
C GLN A 303 20.00 14.43 -39.16
N ALA A 304 20.54 15.18 -40.12
CA ALA A 304 19.74 15.95 -41.07
C ALA A 304 18.80 15.08 -41.91
N VAL A 305 19.27 13.90 -42.35
CA VAL A 305 18.44 12.92 -43.07
C VAL A 305 17.33 12.38 -42.17
N THR A 306 17.63 12.07 -40.91
CA THR A 306 16.67 11.55 -39.94
C THR A 306 15.60 12.58 -39.60
N ASP A 307 15.97 13.84 -39.39
CA ASP A 307 15.05 14.94 -39.14
C ASP A 307 14.15 15.21 -40.36
N GLY A 308 14.70 15.14 -41.57
CA GLY A 308 13.93 15.22 -42.81
C GLY A 308 12.86 14.13 -42.94
N PHE A 309 13.20 12.87 -42.61
CA PHE A 309 12.22 11.76 -42.58
C PHE A 309 11.24 11.89 -41.41
N LEU A 310 11.66 12.39 -40.24
CA LEU A 310 10.78 12.67 -39.10
C LEU A 310 9.73 13.72 -39.48
N LEU A 311 10.13 14.80 -40.15
CA LEU A 311 9.22 15.81 -40.69
C LEU A 311 8.28 15.22 -41.75
N LEU A 312 8.80 14.36 -42.64
CA LEU A 312 7.96 13.65 -43.63
C LEU A 312 6.89 12.80 -42.95
N PHE A 313 7.25 12.00 -41.94
CA PHE A 313 6.29 11.19 -41.19
C PHE A 313 5.31 12.05 -40.41
N PHE A 314 5.76 13.14 -39.80
CA PHE A 314 4.90 14.12 -39.14
C PHE A 314 3.83 14.65 -40.12
N LEU A 315 4.25 15.14 -41.28
CA LEU A 315 3.34 15.65 -42.30
C LEU A 315 2.40 14.57 -42.84
N LEU A 316 2.90 13.34 -43.03
CA LEU A 316 2.09 12.20 -43.46
C LEU A 316 0.96 11.91 -42.45
N TYR A 317 1.27 11.84 -41.15
CA TYR A 317 0.28 11.56 -40.11
C TYR A 317 -0.67 12.74 -39.82
N VAL A 318 -0.21 13.99 -39.96
CA VAL A 318 -1.09 15.17 -39.95
C VAL A 318 -2.05 15.10 -41.15
N GLY A 319 -1.55 14.77 -42.34
CA GLY A 319 -2.35 14.58 -43.55
C GLY A 319 -3.40 13.47 -43.39
N ILE A 320 -3.05 12.35 -42.76
CA ILE A 320 -3.98 11.27 -42.40
C ILE A 320 -5.09 11.80 -41.50
N THR A 321 -4.73 12.56 -40.46
CA THR A 321 -5.68 13.12 -39.49
C THR A 321 -6.68 14.06 -40.19
N LEU A 322 -6.20 14.91 -41.09
CA LEU A 322 -7.03 15.80 -41.90
C LEU A 322 -7.93 15.04 -42.90
N LEU A 323 -7.40 14.00 -43.55
CA LEU A 323 -8.17 13.17 -44.48
C LEU A 323 -9.30 12.41 -43.78
N PHE A 324 -9.05 11.87 -42.59
CA PHE A 324 -10.09 11.20 -41.80
C PHE A 324 -11.17 12.17 -41.37
N ALA A 325 -10.79 13.39 -40.98
CA ALA A 325 -11.74 14.45 -40.66
C ALA A 325 -12.58 14.89 -41.87
N LEU A 326 -12.09 14.72 -43.11
CA LEU A 326 -12.84 14.97 -44.34
C LEU A 326 -13.90 13.89 -44.64
N ARG A 327 -13.70 12.64 -44.18
CA ARG A 327 -14.57 11.50 -44.50
C ARG A 327 -15.52 11.09 -43.37
N GLN A 328 -15.18 11.40 -42.13
CA GLN A 328 -15.97 11.07 -40.95
C GLN A 328 -15.95 12.26 -39.98
N THR A 329 -17.02 12.44 -39.21
CA THR A 329 -17.01 13.41 -38.12
C THR A 329 -15.90 13.03 -37.12
N PRO A 330 -14.99 13.96 -36.78
CA PRO A 330 -13.95 13.70 -35.79
C PRO A 330 -14.61 13.40 -34.44
N ASP A 331 -14.35 12.21 -33.90
CA ASP A 331 -14.71 11.88 -32.53
C ASP A 331 -13.43 11.85 -31.70
N LEU A 332 -13.11 12.98 -31.04
CA LEU A 332 -11.95 13.10 -30.16
C LEU A 332 -12.17 12.39 -28.80
N ARG A 333 -13.37 11.85 -28.52
CA ARG A 333 -13.63 11.10 -27.28
C ARG A 333 -13.08 9.67 -27.34
N GLY A 334 -12.84 9.12 -28.54
CA GLY A 334 -12.17 7.84 -28.70
C GLY A 334 -10.67 7.96 -28.41
N TYR A 335 -10.14 7.14 -27.48
CA TYR A 335 -8.72 7.09 -27.10
C TYR A 335 -7.77 7.15 -28.29
N VAL A 336 -8.06 6.40 -29.35
CA VAL A 336 -7.22 6.29 -30.56
C VAL A 336 -7.16 7.61 -31.34
N SER A 337 -8.26 8.38 -31.41
CA SER A 337 -8.34 9.65 -32.14
C SER A 337 -7.65 10.78 -31.39
N GLY A 338 -7.79 10.83 -30.06
CA GLY A 338 -7.05 11.77 -29.22
C GLY A 338 -5.54 11.52 -29.26
N SER A 339 -5.11 10.26 -29.20
CA SER A 339 -3.68 9.91 -29.26
C SER A 339 -3.01 10.33 -30.57
N LEU A 340 -3.71 10.29 -31.71
CA LEU A 340 -3.14 10.74 -32.99
C LEU A 340 -3.00 12.27 -33.06
N VAL A 341 -4.01 13.01 -32.58
CA VAL A 341 -4.02 14.50 -32.65
C VAL A 341 -3.01 15.12 -31.67
N PHE A 342 -2.92 14.59 -30.45
CA PHE A 342 -2.04 15.15 -29.41
C PHE A 342 -0.70 14.43 -29.31
N GLY A 343 -0.65 13.12 -29.56
CA GLY A 343 0.57 12.32 -29.43
C GLY A 343 1.56 12.53 -30.57
N LEU A 344 1.07 12.79 -31.79
CA LEU A 344 1.91 13.08 -32.95
C LEU A 344 2.83 14.30 -32.76
N PRO A 345 2.31 15.52 -32.48
CA PRO A 345 3.16 16.70 -32.28
C PRO A 345 4.12 16.55 -31.11
N LEU A 346 3.68 15.90 -30.03
CA LEU A 346 4.51 15.67 -28.85
C LEU A 346 5.67 14.72 -29.17
N ALA A 347 5.42 13.61 -29.86
CA ALA A 347 6.45 12.66 -30.26
C ALA A 347 7.42 13.28 -31.27
N THR A 348 6.92 14.03 -32.26
CA THR A 348 7.77 14.72 -33.23
C THR A 348 8.65 15.76 -32.56
N PHE A 349 8.08 16.63 -31.72
CA PHE A 349 8.85 17.68 -31.05
C PHE A 349 9.87 17.08 -30.07
N ALA A 350 9.51 16.03 -29.34
CA ALA A 350 10.43 15.36 -28.41
C ALA A 350 11.64 14.75 -29.14
N ILE A 351 11.42 14.06 -30.27
CA ILE A 351 12.51 13.48 -31.06
C ILE A 351 13.32 14.58 -31.77
N HIS A 352 12.66 15.62 -32.29
CA HIS A 352 13.33 16.75 -32.93
C HIS A 352 14.21 17.53 -31.94
N ALA A 353 13.73 17.75 -30.73
CA ALA A 353 14.48 18.43 -29.67
C ALA A 353 15.74 17.68 -29.24
N ASP A 354 15.78 16.36 -29.47
CA ASP A 354 16.94 15.50 -29.24
C ASP A 354 17.93 15.54 -30.42
N ILE A 355 17.41 15.65 -31.66
CA ILE A 355 18.24 15.70 -32.88
C ILE A 355 18.97 17.04 -33.05
N VAL A 356 18.34 18.15 -32.68
CA VAL A 356 18.88 19.50 -32.92
C VAL A 356 19.87 19.90 -31.82
N ASP A 357 21.06 20.36 -32.24
CA ASP A 357 22.15 20.84 -31.36
C ASP A 357 21.63 21.83 -30.29
N PRO A 358 21.99 21.69 -28.99
CA PRO A 358 21.22 22.17 -27.85
C PRO A 358 21.36 23.67 -27.56
N SER A 359 21.47 24.50 -28.60
CA SER A 359 21.26 25.93 -28.45
C SER A 359 19.78 26.18 -28.07
N ARG A 360 19.56 26.70 -26.86
CA ARG A 360 18.22 27.00 -26.31
C ARG A 360 17.37 27.83 -27.27
N ASP A 361 18.02 28.70 -28.02
CA ASP A 361 17.42 29.56 -29.03
C ASP A 361 16.80 28.75 -30.18
N THR A 362 17.46 27.70 -30.68
CA THR A 362 16.95 26.89 -31.79
C THR A 362 15.71 26.09 -31.38
N LEU A 363 15.67 25.60 -30.14
CA LEU A 363 14.50 24.94 -29.58
C LEU A 363 13.34 25.92 -29.35
N ALA A 364 13.62 27.14 -28.90
CA ALA A 364 12.62 28.19 -28.74
C ALA A 364 11.98 28.55 -30.10
N TRP A 365 12.79 28.69 -31.15
CA TRP A 365 12.32 28.92 -32.52
C TRP A 365 11.55 27.74 -33.09
N SER A 366 11.95 26.51 -32.78
CA SER A 366 11.23 25.29 -33.19
C SER A 366 9.88 25.18 -32.48
N ALA A 367 9.81 25.47 -31.18
CA ALA A 367 8.55 25.52 -30.43
C ALA A 367 7.63 26.62 -30.97
N ALA A 368 8.16 27.82 -31.24
CA ALA A 368 7.42 28.89 -31.89
C ALA A 368 6.93 28.48 -33.29
N GLY A 369 7.74 27.76 -34.06
CA GLY A 369 7.40 27.23 -35.38
C GLY A 369 6.26 26.20 -35.33
N PHE A 370 6.32 25.24 -34.41
CA PHE A 370 5.22 24.30 -34.15
C PHE A 370 3.94 25.04 -33.72
N GLY A 371 4.07 26.02 -32.83
CA GLY A 371 2.97 26.88 -32.39
C GLY A 371 2.30 27.59 -33.56
N ALA A 372 3.09 28.24 -34.41
CA ALA A 372 2.62 28.94 -35.59
C ALA A 372 1.97 27.99 -36.62
N PHE A 373 2.57 26.81 -36.86
CA PHE A 373 2.04 25.81 -37.77
C PHE A 373 0.64 25.33 -37.35
N TYR A 374 0.45 25.00 -36.07
CA TYR A 374 -0.84 24.55 -35.55
C TYR A 374 -1.88 25.67 -35.46
N LEU A 375 -1.47 26.91 -35.14
CA LEU A 375 -2.35 28.07 -35.22
C LEU A 375 -2.82 28.32 -36.67
N ALA A 376 -1.92 28.19 -37.65
CA ALA A 376 -2.24 28.35 -39.06
C ALA A 376 -3.22 27.27 -39.56
N LEU A 377 -2.99 26.00 -39.20
CA LEU A 377 -3.91 24.90 -39.51
C LEU A 377 -5.27 25.07 -38.82
N GLY A 378 -5.28 25.42 -37.53
CA GLY A 378 -6.50 25.71 -36.77
C GLY A 378 -7.30 26.85 -37.39
N TRP A 379 -6.62 27.93 -37.80
CA TRP A 379 -7.21 29.06 -38.50
C TRP A 379 -7.76 28.67 -39.88
N GLY A 380 -7.03 27.88 -40.66
CA GLY A 380 -7.48 27.39 -41.98
C GLY A 380 -8.74 26.50 -41.87
N LEU A 381 -8.76 25.61 -40.89
CA LEU A 381 -9.94 24.77 -40.59
C LEU A 381 -11.12 25.61 -40.10
N HIS A 382 -10.89 26.59 -39.22
CA HIS A 382 -11.93 27.51 -38.75
C HIS A 382 -12.54 28.32 -39.90
N ARG A 383 -11.70 28.81 -40.83
CA ARG A 383 -12.12 29.59 -42.01
C ARG A 383 -13.02 28.79 -42.96
N SER A 384 -12.88 27.47 -43.01
CA SER A 384 -13.71 26.61 -43.88
C SER A 384 -15.20 26.56 -43.48
N ARG A 385 -15.56 27.03 -42.27
CA ARG A 385 -16.92 27.05 -41.69
C ARG A 385 -17.67 25.71 -41.68
N ARG A 386 -16.97 24.59 -41.86
CA ARG A 386 -17.60 23.26 -41.76
C ARG A 386 -17.71 22.85 -40.30
N VAL A 387 -18.92 22.50 -39.86
CA VAL A 387 -19.19 22.01 -38.49
C VAL A 387 -18.32 20.81 -38.13
N ALA A 388 -18.00 19.95 -39.11
CA ALA A 388 -17.11 18.81 -38.94
C ALA A 388 -15.69 19.17 -38.47
N PHE A 389 -15.22 20.40 -38.67
CA PHE A 389 -13.87 20.83 -38.32
C PHE A 389 -13.78 21.72 -37.07
N ALA A 390 -14.90 22.08 -36.47
CA ALA A 390 -14.91 22.96 -35.29
C ALA A 390 -14.04 22.36 -34.16
N LEU A 391 -14.29 21.11 -33.81
CA LEU A 391 -13.58 20.41 -32.74
C LEU A 391 -12.08 20.23 -33.03
N LEU A 392 -11.71 19.98 -34.29
CA LEU A 392 -10.30 19.84 -34.69
C LEU A 392 -9.59 21.22 -34.74
N SER A 393 -10.31 22.28 -35.12
CA SER A 393 -9.77 23.64 -35.12
C SER A 393 -9.47 24.15 -33.72
N GLU A 394 -10.34 23.84 -32.74
CA GLU A 394 -10.12 24.15 -31.33
C GLU A 394 -8.91 23.39 -30.76
N ALA A 395 -8.78 22.11 -31.10
CA ALA A 395 -7.63 21.29 -30.68
C ALA A 395 -6.30 21.82 -31.23
N PHE A 396 -6.25 22.20 -32.51
CA PHE A 396 -5.06 22.80 -33.11
C PHE A 396 -4.75 24.20 -32.56
N ALA A 397 -5.77 25.02 -32.28
CA ALA A 397 -5.57 26.32 -31.65
C ALA A 397 -4.97 26.19 -30.24
N ALA A 398 -5.50 25.25 -29.43
CA ALA A 398 -4.97 24.97 -28.10
C ALA A 398 -3.52 24.49 -28.15
N LEU A 399 -3.20 23.59 -29.08
CA LEU A 399 -1.83 23.10 -29.27
C LEU A 399 -0.87 24.22 -29.69
N GLY A 400 -1.34 25.14 -30.53
CA GLY A 400 -0.62 26.34 -30.92
C GLY A 400 -0.24 27.24 -29.74
N ILE A 401 -1.19 27.49 -28.84
CA ILE A 401 -0.98 28.29 -27.62
C ILE A 401 0.01 27.59 -26.66
N ILE A 402 -0.10 26.26 -26.52
CA ILE A 402 0.79 25.47 -25.67
C ILE A 402 2.25 25.60 -26.14
N PHE A 403 2.52 25.35 -27.43
CA PHE A 403 3.87 25.49 -27.98
C PHE A 403 4.36 26.94 -27.98
N GLY A 404 3.47 27.93 -28.16
CA GLY A 404 3.81 29.35 -28.04
C GLY A 404 4.21 29.76 -26.62
N THR A 405 3.52 29.23 -25.60
CA THR A 405 3.87 29.48 -24.19
C THR A 405 5.17 28.78 -23.81
N LEU A 406 5.43 27.59 -24.38
CA LEU A 406 6.67 26.83 -24.18
C LEU A 406 7.91 27.56 -24.72
N ALA A 407 7.76 28.45 -25.71
CA ALA A 407 8.87 29.24 -26.24
C ALA A 407 9.44 30.24 -25.22
N ILE A 408 8.63 30.76 -24.29
CA ILE A 408 9.05 31.76 -23.29
C ILE A 408 10.09 31.20 -22.29
N PRO A 409 9.86 30.08 -21.59
CA PRO A 409 10.86 29.49 -20.69
C PRO A 409 12.08 28.93 -21.44
N LEU A 410 11.98 28.68 -22.75
CA LEU A 410 13.13 28.34 -23.58
C LEU A 410 14.00 29.57 -23.91
N ALA A 411 13.47 30.79 -23.77
CA ALA A 411 14.14 32.05 -24.12
C ALA A 411 14.71 32.86 -22.92
N PHE A 412 14.22 32.68 -21.68
CA PHE A 412 14.59 33.50 -20.50
C PHE A 412 15.24 32.71 -19.34
N ASP A 413 15.83 33.44 -18.39
CA ASP A 413 16.56 32.86 -17.24
C ASP A 413 15.63 32.24 -16.17
N HIS A 414 16.08 31.13 -15.62
CA HIS A 414 15.27 30.10 -14.95
C HIS A 414 14.64 30.50 -13.59
N ARG A 415 15.34 31.31 -12.77
CA ARG A 415 14.91 31.61 -11.38
C ARG A 415 13.90 32.76 -11.26
N VAL A 416 14.11 33.85 -11.99
CA VAL A 416 13.17 35.00 -12.01
C VAL A 416 11.82 34.58 -12.61
N THR A 417 11.87 33.74 -13.64
CA THR A 417 10.67 33.15 -14.28
C THR A 417 9.81 32.38 -13.27
N THR A 418 10.45 31.68 -12.34
CA THR A 418 9.79 30.83 -11.36
C THR A 418 9.03 31.61 -10.28
N VAL A 419 9.65 32.64 -9.68
CA VAL A 419 9.00 33.49 -8.67
C VAL A 419 7.88 34.31 -9.29
N ALA A 420 8.11 34.83 -10.51
CA ALA A 420 7.10 35.56 -11.27
C ALA A 420 5.86 34.68 -11.53
N TRP A 421 6.04 33.45 -12.00
CA TRP A 421 4.95 32.50 -12.26
C TRP A 421 4.14 32.14 -11.00
N ALA A 422 4.80 32.01 -9.84
CA ALA A 422 4.11 31.72 -8.58
C ALA A 422 3.16 32.87 -8.17
N VAL A 423 3.67 34.11 -8.20
CA VAL A 423 2.91 35.30 -7.81
C VAL A 423 1.85 35.63 -8.86
N GLU A 424 2.19 35.58 -10.14
CA GLU A 424 1.26 35.79 -11.25
C GLU A 424 0.13 34.75 -11.24
N GLY A 425 0.47 33.48 -10.95
CA GLY A 425 -0.51 32.42 -10.79
C GLY A 425 -1.47 32.68 -9.62
N ALA A 426 -0.99 33.20 -8.49
CA ALA A 426 -1.85 33.62 -7.37
C ALA A 426 -2.75 34.81 -7.76
N GLY A 427 -2.21 35.78 -8.48
CA GLY A 427 -2.94 36.91 -9.03
C GLY A 427 -4.06 36.47 -9.99
N LEU A 428 -3.77 35.52 -10.88
CA LEU A 428 -4.74 34.95 -11.83
C LEU A 428 -5.84 34.16 -11.13
N VAL A 429 -5.52 33.42 -10.06
CA VAL A 429 -6.54 32.77 -9.22
C VAL A 429 -7.43 33.83 -8.57
N TRP A 430 -6.85 34.88 -7.98
CA TRP A 430 -7.60 35.96 -7.35
C TRP A 430 -8.50 36.73 -8.32
N ILE A 431 -7.97 37.12 -9.49
CA ILE A 431 -8.72 37.81 -10.55
C ILE A 431 -9.79 36.88 -11.12
N GLY A 432 -9.46 35.61 -11.38
CA GLY A 432 -10.38 34.60 -11.90
C GLY A 432 -11.53 34.29 -10.95
N LEU A 433 -11.34 34.46 -9.64
CA LEU A 433 -12.41 34.39 -8.64
C LEU A 433 -13.30 35.65 -8.69
N ARG A 434 -12.73 36.85 -8.85
CA ARG A 434 -13.51 38.10 -8.98
C ARG A 434 -14.31 38.17 -10.29
N GLN A 435 -13.74 37.69 -11.39
CA GLN A 435 -14.37 37.73 -12.72
C GLN A 435 -15.18 36.46 -13.05
N GLN A 436 -15.29 35.50 -12.13
CA GLN A 436 -15.95 34.20 -12.31
C GLN A 436 -15.43 33.38 -13.52
N ARG A 437 -14.19 33.59 -13.98
CA ARG A 437 -13.61 32.87 -15.13
C ARG A 437 -12.84 31.62 -14.68
N ALA A 438 -13.45 30.46 -14.84
CA ALA A 438 -12.89 29.14 -14.50
C ALA A 438 -11.52 28.86 -15.14
N LEU A 439 -11.36 29.20 -16.42
CA LEU A 439 -10.11 28.97 -17.16
C LEU A 439 -8.94 29.79 -16.60
N ALA A 440 -9.18 31.03 -16.16
CA ALA A 440 -8.16 31.86 -15.55
C ALA A 440 -7.67 31.29 -14.21
N ARG A 441 -8.58 30.68 -13.43
CA ARG A 441 -8.24 29.99 -12.18
C ARG A 441 -7.44 28.72 -12.44
N GLY A 442 -7.87 27.91 -13.40
CA GLY A 442 -7.16 26.70 -13.82
C GLY A 442 -5.75 27.01 -14.33
N PHE A 443 -5.62 28.05 -15.16
CA PHE A 443 -4.33 28.52 -15.66
C PHE A 443 -3.44 29.08 -14.55
N GLY A 444 -3.98 29.87 -13.62
CA GLY A 444 -3.23 30.38 -12.48
C GLY A 444 -2.67 29.28 -11.57
N LEU A 445 -3.47 28.24 -11.29
CA LEU A 445 -3.01 27.07 -10.53
C LEU A 445 -1.93 26.27 -11.29
N LEU A 446 -2.09 26.10 -12.60
CA LEU A 446 -1.10 25.45 -13.46
C LEU A 446 0.22 26.24 -13.48
N LEU A 447 0.15 27.57 -13.53
CA LEU A 447 1.31 28.45 -13.49
C LEU A 447 2.06 28.35 -12.15
N GLN A 448 1.35 28.30 -11.03
CA GLN A 448 1.97 28.05 -9.71
C GLN A 448 2.65 26.68 -9.62
N ALA A 449 2.04 25.64 -10.19
CA ALA A 449 2.59 24.29 -10.19
C ALA A 449 3.85 24.20 -11.07
N LEU A 450 3.80 24.79 -12.27
CA LEU A 450 4.96 24.87 -13.17
C LEU A 450 6.09 25.70 -12.56
N GLY A 451 5.78 26.83 -11.93
CA GLY A 451 6.75 27.64 -11.20
C GLY A 451 7.49 26.81 -10.16
N GLY A 452 6.78 26.16 -9.23
CA GLY A 452 7.49 25.36 -8.23
C GLY A 452 8.20 24.11 -8.80
N ALA A 453 7.73 23.52 -9.90
CA ALA A 453 8.45 22.43 -10.58
C ALA A 453 9.78 22.90 -11.18
N LEU A 454 9.82 24.08 -11.80
CA LEU A 454 11.06 24.70 -12.26
C LEU A 454 11.97 25.05 -11.09
N PHE A 455 11.41 25.57 -9.99
CA PHE A 455 12.18 25.87 -8.77
C PHE A 455 12.91 24.64 -8.25
N LEU A 456 12.22 23.48 -8.18
CA LEU A 456 12.82 22.22 -7.74
C LEU A 456 13.98 21.78 -8.62
N ARG A 457 13.89 21.98 -9.93
CA ARG A 457 14.98 21.68 -10.87
C ARG A 457 16.19 22.58 -10.60
N ASP A 458 15.94 23.84 -10.31
CA ASP A 458 16.98 24.86 -10.13
C ASP A 458 17.65 24.76 -8.76
N LEU A 459 16.93 24.27 -7.76
CA LEU A 459 17.43 23.99 -6.42
C LEU A 459 18.58 22.97 -6.43
N ALA A 460 18.56 22.01 -7.35
CA ALA A 460 19.64 21.04 -7.53
C ALA A 460 20.93 21.64 -8.13
N LEU A 461 20.86 22.88 -8.64
CA LEU A 461 21.94 23.57 -9.34
C LEU A 461 22.32 24.91 -8.67
N ALA A 462 21.76 25.22 -7.50
CA ALA A 462 21.89 26.53 -6.86
C ALA A 462 23.17 26.67 -6.03
N GLY A 463 23.94 27.75 -6.27
CA GLY A 463 25.08 28.16 -5.44
C GLY A 463 24.76 29.30 -4.45
N ASP A 464 23.74 30.11 -4.71
CA ASP A 464 23.33 31.23 -3.84
C ASP A 464 22.06 30.90 -3.04
N HIS A 465 22.18 31.04 -1.73
CA HIS A 465 21.25 30.51 -0.74
C HIS A 465 20.19 31.56 -0.32
N GLY A 466 20.50 32.86 -0.37
CA GLY A 466 19.58 33.92 0.03
C GLY A 466 18.33 34.01 -0.85
N GLU A 467 18.49 33.78 -2.15
CA GLU A 467 17.40 33.77 -3.12
C GLU A 467 16.44 32.58 -2.94
N VAL A 468 16.89 31.49 -2.31
CA VAL A 468 16.08 30.28 -2.07
C VAL A 468 15.01 30.53 -1.02
N VAL A 469 15.32 31.28 0.06
CA VAL A 469 14.34 31.61 1.10
C VAL A 469 13.22 32.47 0.53
N VAL A 470 13.57 33.46 -0.29
CA VAL A 470 12.58 34.33 -0.94
C VAL A 470 11.69 33.53 -1.90
N GLY A 471 12.28 32.66 -2.74
CA GLY A 471 11.52 31.82 -3.66
C GLY A 471 10.55 30.85 -2.95
N THR A 472 11.04 30.14 -1.94
CA THR A 472 10.24 29.17 -1.16
C THR A 472 9.14 29.84 -0.35
N THR A 473 9.40 30.99 0.27
CA THR A 473 8.39 31.77 1.00
C THR A 473 7.32 32.33 0.07
N MET A 474 7.68 32.84 -1.11
CA MET A 474 6.70 33.32 -2.10
C MET A 474 5.83 32.20 -2.65
N LEU A 475 6.40 31.03 -2.95
CA LEU A 475 5.66 29.83 -3.34
C LEU A 475 4.71 29.36 -2.21
N ALA A 476 5.20 29.36 -0.97
CA ALA A 476 4.43 28.99 0.20
C ALA A 476 3.20 29.89 0.41
N LEU A 477 3.43 31.21 0.41
CA LEU A 477 2.37 32.21 0.56
C LEU A 477 1.37 32.14 -0.59
N SER A 478 1.86 32.02 -1.82
CA SER A 478 1.00 31.92 -3.02
C SER A 478 0.08 30.70 -2.96
N GLY A 479 0.59 29.54 -2.54
CA GLY A 479 -0.22 28.32 -2.38
C GLY A 479 -1.23 28.41 -1.23
N LEU A 480 -0.82 28.88 -0.05
CA LEU A 480 -1.70 29.03 1.12
C LEU A 480 -2.81 30.06 0.89
N LEU A 481 -2.49 31.20 0.25
CA LEU A 481 -3.47 32.23 -0.09
C LEU A 481 -4.46 31.74 -1.16
N SER A 482 -3.97 31.09 -2.23
CA SER A 482 -4.84 30.47 -3.24
C SER A 482 -5.77 29.44 -2.61
N GLY A 483 -5.27 28.59 -1.71
CA GLY A 483 -6.09 27.63 -0.96
C GLY A 483 -7.17 28.31 -0.12
N ARG A 484 -6.82 29.37 0.63
CA ARG A 484 -7.78 30.13 1.44
C ARG A 484 -8.84 30.85 0.59
N TRP A 485 -8.45 31.43 -0.54
CA TRP A 485 -9.39 32.12 -1.43
C TRP A 485 -10.35 31.15 -2.11
N LEU A 486 -9.85 30.02 -2.62
CA LEU A 486 -10.69 28.96 -3.18
C LEU A 486 -11.69 28.42 -2.15
N HIS A 487 -11.25 28.21 -0.90
CA HIS A 487 -12.14 27.80 0.19
C HIS A 487 -13.30 28.81 0.39
N ARG A 488 -12.97 30.11 0.49
CA ARG A 488 -13.96 31.16 0.71
C ARG A 488 -14.95 31.26 -0.45
N SER A 489 -14.49 31.10 -1.68
CA SER A 489 -15.33 31.15 -2.88
C SER A 489 -16.23 29.93 -3.04
N ARG A 490 -15.83 28.75 -2.55
CA ARG A 490 -16.71 27.57 -2.44
C ARG A 490 -17.84 27.82 -1.45
N HIS A 491 -17.56 28.40 -0.29
CA HIS A 491 -18.60 28.77 0.67
C HIS A 491 -19.56 29.84 0.14
N GLN A 492 -19.12 30.69 -0.79
CA GLN A 492 -19.95 31.70 -1.45
C GLN A 492 -20.71 31.16 -2.69
N GLY A 493 -20.57 29.89 -3.05
CA GLY A 493 -21.26 29.28 -4.19
C GLY A 493 -20.72 29.69 -5.58
N ILE A 494 -19.56 30.34 -5.63
CA ILE A 494 -18.95 30.87 -6.88
C ILE A 494 -18.08 29.80 -7.56
N ALA A 495 -17.58 28.82 -6.80
CA ALA A 495 -16.62 27.82 -7.28
C ALA A 495 -17.29 26.58 -7.88
N HIS A 496 -16.65 25.99 -8.88
CA HIS A 496 -17.12 24.75 -9.52
C HIS A 496 -16.75 23.51 -8.69
N ALA A 497 -17.49 22.41 -8.87
CA ALA A 497 -17.28 21.16 -8.12
C ALA A 497 -15.85 20.56 -8.28
N TRP A 498 -15.20 20.78 -9.44
CA TRP A 498 -13.83 20.32 -9.69
C TRP A 498 -12.75 21.14 -8.97
N GLU A 499 -13.09 22.31 -8.41
CA GLU A 499 -12.16 23.17 -7.67
C GLU A 499 -12.03 22.76 -6.20
N ALA A 500 -12.84 21.79 -5.74
CA ALA A 500 -12.75 21.22 -4.41
C ALA A 500 -11.36 20.59 -4.08
N PRO A 501 -10.76 19.75 -4.94
CA PRO A 501 -9.40 19.27 -4.72
C PRO A 501 -8.35 20.38 -4.85
N ALA A 502 -8.59 21.41 -5.66
CA ALA A 502 -7.61 22.49 -5.90
C ALA A 502 -7.30 23.28 -4.61
N GLU A 503 -8.30 23.48 -3.75
CA GLU A 503 -8.11 24.06 -2.41
C GLU A 503 -7.07 23.28 -1.59
N ILE A 504 -7.23 21.95 -1.53
CA ILE A 504 -6.37 21.06 -0.74
C ILE A 504 -4.97 21.01 -1.35
N VAL A 505 -4.88 20.85 -2.66
CA VAL A 505 -3.60 20.77 -3.38
C VAL A 505 -2.80 22.06 -3.20
N ALA A 506 -3.41 23.23 -3.39
CA ALA A 506 -2.72 24.51 -3.23
C ALA A 506 -2.24 24.73 -1.78
N ALA A 507 -3.07 24.38 -0.78
CA ALA A 507 -2.71 24.54 0.62
C ALA A 507 -1.60 23.57 1.07
N VAL A 508 -1.67 22.30 0.66
CA VAL A 508 -0.62 21.30 0.94
C VAL A 508 0.68 21.68 0.23
N TRP A 509 0.59 22.13 -1.01
CA TRP A 509 1.74 22.61 -1.78
C TRP A 509 2.41 23.81 -1.10
N GLY A 510 1.63 24.80 -0.69
CA GLY A 510 2.15 25.97 0.03
C GLY A 510 2.81 25.59 1.36
N LEU A 511 2.20 24.65 2.09
CA LEU A 511 2.77 24.14 3.35
C LEU A 511 4.06 23.35 3.12
N ALA A 512 4.14 22.55 2.05
CA ALA A 512 5.35 21.81 1.71
C ALA A 512 6.53 22.77 1.42
N TRP A 513 6.28 23.84 0.67
CA TRP A 513 7.29 24.87 0.41
C TRP A 513 7.70 25.65 1.67
N TRP A 514 6.75 25.91 2.58
CA TRP A 514 7.04 26.50 3.89
C TRP A 514 7.96 25.62 4.72
N CYS A 515 7.65 24.32 4.82
CA CYS A 515 8.49 23.36 5.54
C CYS A 515 9.87 23.19 4.87
N TYR A 516 9.92 23.08 3.55
CA TYR A 516 11.17 22.97 2.81
C TYR A 516 12.07 24.19 3.06
N GLY A 517 11.55 25.41 2.87
CA GLY A 517 12.33 26.63 3.08
C GLY A 517 12.77 26.79 4.54
N GLY A 518 11.92 26.40 5.50
CA GLY A 518 12.26 26.44 6.91
C GLY A 518 13.33 25.43 7.33
N PHE A 519 13.31 24.20 6.80
CA PHE A 519 14.35 23.19 7.04
C PHE A 519 15.66 23.52 6.33
N ASP A 520 15.58 24.08 5.12
CA ASP A 520 16.75 24.53 4.40
C ASP A 520 17.43 25.70 5.14
N GLU A 521 16.64 26.64 5.69
CA GLU A 521 17.16 27.73 6.49
C GLU A 521 17.73 27.27 7.84
N SER A 522 17.05 26.34 8.53
CA SER A 522 17.56 25.77 9.77
C SER A 522 18.87 25.02 9.54
N ALA A 523 18.98 24.25 8.45
CA ALA A 523 20.20 23.52 8.08
C ALA A 523 21.39 24.43 7.75
N ARG A 524 21.16 25.72 7.46
CA ARG A 524 22.22 26.70 7.21
C ARG A 524 22.79 27.29 8.49
N TRP A 525 21.92 27.65 9.43
CA TRP A 525 22.32 28.36 10.65
C TRP A 525 22.64 27.41 11.82
N LEU A 526 22.06 26.22 11.81
CA LEU A 526 22.22 25.24 12.87
C LEU A 526 23.18 24.14 12.43
N SER A 527 24.01 23.70 13.37
CA SER A 527 24.84 22.52 13.16
C SER A 527 23.97 21.27 12.94
N ALA A 528 24.55 20.20 12.39
CA ALA A 528 23.84 18.95 12.20
C ALA A 528 23.25 18.39 13.51
N GLU A 529 23.91 18.71 14.63
CA GLU A 529 23.52 18.30 15.98
C GLU A 529 22.32 19.10 16.52
N GLU A 530 22.21 20.38 16.13
CA GLU A 530 21.13 21.29 16.57
C GLU A 530 19.87 21.20 15.70
N ARG A 531 19.84 20.31 14.69
CA ARG A 531 18.68 20.10 13.80
C ARG A 531 17.40 19.68 14.53
N SER A 532 17.49 19.36 15.81
CA SER A 532 16.31 19.14 16.66
C SER A 532 15.38 20.37 16.75
N ALA A 533 15.88 21.58 16.45
CA ALA A 533 15.08 22.80 16.35
C ALA A 533 13.97 22.72 15.29
N ASP A 534 14.09 21.84 14.28
CA ASP A 534 13.07 21.61 13.24
C ASP A 534 11.74 21.11 13.83
N LEU A 535 11.81 20.36 14.94
CA LEU A 535 10.62 19.96 15.70
C LEU A 535 9.88 21.19 16.24
N GLY A 536 10.63 22.20 16.69
CA GLY A 536 10.09 23.47 17.14
C GLY A 536 9.45 24.26 16.02
N LEU A 537 10.10 24.35 14.85
CA LEU A 537 9.53 24.98 13.65
C LEU A 537 8.18 24.34 13.26
N LEU A 538 8.11 23.01 13.26
CA LEU A 538 6.87 22.29 12.97
C LEU A 538 5.78 22.52 14.01
N ALA A 539 6.13 22.52 15.30
CA ALA A 539 5.19 22.81 16.38
C ALA A 539 4.64 24.24 16.29
N ILE A 540 5.50 25.23 16.03
CA ILE A 540 5.12 26.64 15.83
C ILE A 540 4.23 26.79 14.60
N THR A 541 4.59 26.12 13.49
CA THR A 541 3.78 26.13 12.25
C THR A 541 2.40 25.52 12.47
N ALA A 542 2.31 24.40 13.20
CA ALA A 542 1.02 23.78 13.55
C ALA A 542 0.18 24.71 14.44
N ALA A 543 0.80 25.38 15.42
CA ALA A 543 0.13 26.37 16.26
C ALA A 543 -0.37 27.57 15.43
N ALA A 544 0.43 28.10 14.51
CA ALA A 544 0.07 29.23 13.65
C ALA A 544 -1.06 28.89 12.67
N LEU A 545 -1.04 27.69 12.07
CA LEU A 545 -2.15 27.22 11.23
C LEU A 545 -3.44 27.08 12.04
N HIS A 546 -3.35 26.61 13.29
CA HIS A 546 -4.51 26.47 14.17
C HIS A 546 -5.12 27.83 14.54
N THR A 547 -4.30 28.86 14.79
CA THR A 547 -4.78 30.21 15.13
C THR A 547 -5.43 30.92 13.93
N VAL A 548 -4.90 30.77 12.71
CA VAL A 548 -5.44 31.41 11.49
C VAL A 548 -6.69 30.69 10.95
N ALA A 549 -7.02 29.52 11.50
CA ALA A 549 -8.13 28.69 11.04
C ALA A 549 -9.55 29.19 11.37
N GLY A 550 -9.71 30.39 11.95
CA GLY A 550 -10.99 30.97 12.40
C GLY A 550 -12.15 31.01 11.37
N GLY A 551 -11.91 30.64 10.12
CA GLY A 551 -12.94 30.31 9.12
C GLY A 551 -12.41 29.40 8.00
N TRP A 552 -11.37 28.62 8.27
CA TRP A 552 -10.70 27.76 7.30
C TRP A 552 -10.40 26.39 7.92
N PRO A 553 -11.37 25.45 7.92
CA PRO A 553 -11.23 24.14 8.56
C PRO A 553 -10.02 23.33 8.06
N LEU A 554 -9.65 23.50 6.78
CA LEU A 554 -8.48 22.86 6.20
C LEU A 554 -7.18 23.23 6.93
N ALA A 555 -7.02 24.47 7.41
CA ALA A 555 -5.83 24.84 8.19
C ALA A 555 -5.72 24.06 9.51
N ARG A 556 -6.84 23.79 10.20
CA ARG A 556 -6.83 22.92 11.40
C ARG A 556 -6.45 21.49 11.04
N ARG A 557 -6.95 20.98 9.90
CA ARG A 557 -6.61 19.64 9.41
C ARG A 557 -5.13 19.53 9.04
N LEU A 558 -4.56 20.56 8.41
CA LEU A 558 -3.13 20.63 8.12
C LEU A 558 -2.29 20.70 9.40
N ALA A 559 -2.69 21.53 10.37
CA ALA A 559 -2.05 21.57 11.69
C ALA A 559 -2.07 20.19 12.38
N ALA A 560 -3.20 19.49 12.34
CA ALA A 560 -3.33 18.13 12.87
C ALA A 560 -2.46 17.11 12.13
N ALA A 561 -2.17 17.31 10.84
CA ALA A 561 -1.34 16.44 10.01
C ALA A 561 0.18 16.68 10.20
N LEU A 562 0.59 17.90 10.57
CA LEU A 562 2.00 18.22 10.84
C LEU A 562 2.58 17.49 12.06
N LEU A 563 1.72 17.10 13.00
CA LEU A 563 2.14 16.47 14.25
C LEU A 563 2.67 15.04 14.03
N PRO A 564 2.01 14.16 13.25
CA PRO A 564 2.65 12.94 12.75
C PRO A 564 3.92 13.21 11.91
N ALA A 565 3.97 14.30 11.14
CA ALA A 565 5.16 14.62 10.34
C ALA A 565 6.38 14.99 11.22
N SER A 566 6.17 15.64 12.37
CA SER A 566 7.25 15.90 13.33
C SER A 566 7.89 14.62 13.87
N PHE A 567 7.16 13.50 13.88
CA PHE A 567 7.77 12.22 14.23
C PHE A 567 8.81 11.78 13.21
N ALA A 568 8.47 11.82 11.92
CA ALA A 568 9.40 11.47 10.86
C ALA A 568 10.65 12.35 10.88
N VAL A 569 10.46 13.66 11.07
CA VAL A 569 11.59 14.60 11.19
C VAL A 569 12.47 14.27 12.39
N GLY A 570 11.90 14.05 13.57
CA GLY A 570 12.68 13.73 14.77
C GLY A 570 13.49 12.43 14.65
N VAL A 571 12.96 11.41 13.97
CA VAL A 571 13.70 10.17 13.70
C VAL A 571 14.82 10.38 12.66
N LEU A 572 14.57 11.19 11.63
CA LEU A 572 15.55 11.44 10.57
C LEU A 572 16.68 12.37 11.01
N THR A 573 16.42 13.29 11.93
CA THR A 573 17.42 14.25 12.42
C THR A 573 18.21 13.73 13.60
N GLN A 574 17.70 12.75 14.36
CA GLN A 574 18.35 12.22 15.55
C GLN A 574 18.48 10.68 15.49
N PRO A 575 19.43 10.16 14.68
CA PRO A 575 19.55 8.72 14.45
C PRO A 575 20.07 7.94 15.67
N GLU A 576 20.78 8.58 16.59
CA GLU A 576 21.30 7.91 17.79
C GLU A 576 20.20 7.64 18.81
N HIS A 577 19.56 8.70 19.30
CA HIS A 577 18.46 8.62 20.25
C HIS A 577 17.57 9.88 20.18
N PRO A 578 16.27 9.76 20.49
CA PRO A 578 15.30 10.81 20.17
C PRO A 578 15.45 12.09 21.00
N LEU A 579 16.07 12.05 22.19
CA LEU A 579 16.23 13.23 23.07
C LEU A 579 17.62 13.88 22.99
N ALA A 580 18.46 13.47 22.04
CA ALA A 580 19.82 13.99 21.87
C ALA A 580 19.85 15.51 21.64
N GLN A 581 20.95 16.15 22.05
CA GLN A 581 21.33 17.51 21.61
C GLN A 581 20.18 18.56 21.74
N GLY A 582 19.48 18.55 22.88
CA GLY A 582 18.40 19.52 23.16
C GLY A 582 17.05 19.20 22.51
N ALA A 583 16.92 18.10 21.76
CA ALA A 583 15.67 17.67 21.12
C ALA A 583 14.51 17.46 22.09
N ILE A 584 14.80 17.23 23.36
CA ILE A 584 13.81 17.18 24.43
C ILE A 584 12.90 18.41 24.43
N ALA A 585 13.43 19.62 24.21
CA ALA A 585 12.64 20.84 24.14
C ALA A 585 11.70 20.84 22.94
N GLY A 586 12.18 20.37 21.78
CA GLY A 586 11.40 20.21 20.55
C GLY A 586 10.24 19.22 20.74
N TRP A 587 10.51 18.03 21.27
CA TRP A 587 9.47 17.03 21.56
C TRP A 587 8.44 17.50 22.59
N LEU A 588 8.90 18.16 23.66
CA LEU A 588 8.00 18.75 24.66
C LEU A 588 7.10 19.82 24.04
N LEU A 589 7.64 20.66 23.15
CA LEU A 589 6.86 21.68 22.44
C LEU A 589 5.86 21.04 21.46
N VAL A 590 6.26 20.04 20.69
CA VAL A 590 5.38 19.27 19.80
C VAL A 590 4.24 18.63 20.59
N LEU A 591 4.53 17.94 21.70
CA LEU A 591 3.51 17.31 22.54
C LEU A 591 2.59 18.35 23.20
N ALA A 592 3.14 19.46 23.67
CA ALA A 592 2.36 20.55 24.25
C ALA A 592 1.39 21.15 23.21
N VAL A 593 1.88 21.49 22.01
CA VAL A 593 1.04 22.00 20.92
C VAL A 593 0.02 20.94 20.47
N HIS A 594 0.39 19.66 20.42
CA HIS A 594 -0.53 18.56 20.10
C HIS A 594 -1.69 18.52 21.08
N TYR A 595 -1.44 18.51 22.39
CA TYR A 595 -2.50 18.45 23.39
C TYR A 595 -3.31 19.75 23.47
N LEU A 596 -2.70 20.93 23.26
CA LEU A 596 -3.42 22.20 23.19
C LEU A 596 -4.36 22.28 22.00
N THR A 597 -3.89 21.89 20.81
CA THR A 597 -4.72 21.84 19.59
C THR A 597 -5.80 20.80 19.71
N LEU A 598 -5.48 19.62 20.27
CA LEU A 598 -6.42 18.53 20.48
C LEU A 598 -7.55 18.92 21.45
N ARG A 599 -7.24 19.63 22.55
CA ARG A 599 -8.26 20.19 23.47
C ARG A 599 -9.16 21.25 22.81
N ARG A 600 -8.62 22.04 21.88
CA ARG A 600 -9.42 23.02 21.12
C ARG A 600 -10.29 22.34 20.05
N ASP A 601 -9.78 21.27 19.43
CA ASP A 601 -10.47 20.54 18.39
C ASP A 601 -11.65 19.71 18.94
N GLU A 602 -11.63 19.33 20.22
CA GLU A 602 -12.81 18.76 20.93
C GLU A 602 -14.03 19.69 20.90
N ALA A 603 -13.81 21.00 20.94
CA ALA A 603 -14.87 22.01 20.89
C ALA A 603 -15.20 22.48 19.46
N ALA A 604 -14.47 22.00 18.45
CA ALA A 604 -14.62 22.43 17.07
C ALA A 604 -15.65 21.58 16.31
N ASP A 605 -16.53 22.25 15.55
CA ASP A 605 -17.53 21.59 14.71
C ASP A 605 -16.94 21.17 13.33
N ASP A 606 -15.94 20.28 13.34
CA ASP A 606 -15.38 19.67 12.11
C ASP A 606 -15.55 18.14 12.15
N PRO A 607 -16.35 17.54 11.24
CA PRO A 607 -16.65 16.11 11.27
C PRO A 607 -15.42 15.23 10.98
N LEU A 608 -14.43 15.72 10.21
CA LEU A 608 -13.21 14.95 9.96
C LEU A 608 -12.31 14.95 11.19
N LEU A 609 -12.15 16.10 11.85
CA LEU A 609 -11.36 16.17 13.08
C LEU A 609 -12.02 15.38 14.21
N ALA A 610 -13.34 15.42 14.34
CA ALA A 610 -14.07 14.58 15.29
C ALA A 610 -13.82 13.07 15.07
N ARG A 611 -13.77 12.62 13.80
CA ARG A 611 -13.42 11.23 13.46
C ARG A 611 -11.95 10.89 13.75
N LEU A 612 -11.04 11.84 13.55
CA LEU A 612 -9.59 11.65 13.77
C LEU A 612 -9.17 11.85 15.23
N LEU A 613 -9.99 12.50 16.05
CA LEU A 613 -9.69 12.86 17.43
C LEU A 613 -9.26 11.63 18.26
N PRO A 614 -10.00 10.50 18.27
CA PRO A 614 -9.56 9.30 18.97
C PRO A 614 -8.19 8.76 18.51
N TRP A 615 -7.92 8.83 17.21
CA TRP A 615 -6.65 8.39 16.61
C TRP A 615 -5.49 9.32 16.98
N ARG A 616 -5.75 10.62 17.18
CA ARG A 616 -4.73 11.57 17.64
C ARG A 616 -4.36 11.36 19.11
N HIS A 617 -5.31 10.98 19.96
CA HIS A 617 -5.02 10.53 21.33
C HIS A 617 -4.17 9.25 21.33
N ALA A 618 -4.56 8.27 20.51
CA ALA A 618 -3.84 7.01 20.38
C ALA A 618 -2.42 7.21 19.81
N GLY A 619 -2.28 8.00 18.75
CA GLY A 619 -1.02 8.31 18.10
C GLY A 619 -0.01 8.98 19.04
N ALA A 620 -0.46 9.90 19.90
CA ALA A 620 0.40 10.50 20.91
C ALA A 620 0.92 9.48 21.93
N PHE A 621 0.10 8.50 22.32
CA PHE A 621 0.53 7.41 23.20
C PHE A 621 1.52 6.46 22.52
N TRP A 622 1.32 6.15 21.24
CA TRP A 622 2.26 5.33 20.48
C TRP A 622 3.60 6.03 20.29
N LEU A 623 3.57 7.32 19.97
CA LEU A 623 4.76 8.15 19.90
C LEU A 623 5.50 8.17 21.25
N LEU A 624 4.78 8.38 22.35
CA LEU A 624 5.36 8.37 23.69
C LEU A 624 5.99 7.01 24.05
N ALA A 625 5.34 5.89 23.73
CA ALA A 625 5.90 4.56 23.94
C ALA A 625 7.22 4.39 23.18
N LEU A 626 7.29 4.89 21.95
CA LEU A 626 8.47 4.79 21.09
C LEU A 626 9.62 5.67 21.57
N LEU A 627 9.34 6.94 21.88
CA LEU A 627 10.35 7.83 22.43
C LEU A 627 10.92 7.28 23.75
N MET A 628 10.05 6.78 24.63
CA MET A 628 10.46 6.20 25.92
C MET A 628 11.23 4.89 25.73
N ALA A 629 10.78 3.99 24.85
CA ALA A 629 11.47 2.72 24.58
C ALA A 629 12.87 2.95 24.00
N TRP A 630 12.99 3.82 23.00
CA TRP A 630 14.25 4.11 22.32
C TRP A 630 15.23 4.83 23.24
N GLU A 631 14.77 5.90 23.91
CA GLU A 631 15.62 6.66 24.83
C GLU A 631 16.17 5.77 25.95
N LEU A 632 15.31 5.00 26.62
CA LEU A 632 15.73 4.10 27.69
C LEU A 632 16.63 2.97 27.17
N HIS A 633 16.37 2.46 25.95
CA HIS A 633 17.23 1.46 25.32
C HIS A 633 18.66 2.01 25.16
N TRP A 634 18.79 3.22 24.61
CA TRP A 634 20.09 3.86 24.41
C TRP A 634 20.80 4.15 25.74
N GLN A 635 20.09 4.72 26.71
CA GLN A 635 20.67 5.00 28.04
C GLN A 635 21.16 3.72 28.74
N LEU A 636 20.37 2.64 28.69
CA LEU A 636 20.77 1.36 29.29
C LEU A 636 21.91 0.69 28.52
N ALA A 637 21.94 0.79 27.19
CA ALA A 637 23.02 0.26 26.37
C ALA A 637 24.39 0.84 26.73
N GLN A 638 24.43 2.08 27.23
CA GLN A 638 25.68 2.72 27.68
C GLN A 638 26.10 2.32 29.10
N GLN A 639 25.14 2.00 29.98
CA GLN A 639 25.40 1.82 31.41
C GLN A 639 25.53 0.35 31.84
N VAL A 640 24.76 -0.54 31.21
CA VAL A 640 24.61 -1.93 31.66
C VAL A 640 24.70 -2.91 30.48
N PRO A 641 25.60 -3.91 30.50
CA PRO A 641 25.68 -4.93 29.46
C PRO A 641 24.55 -5.95 29.55
N GLY A 642 24.44 -6.79 28.52
CA GLY A 642 23.47 -7.89 28.47
C GLY A 642 22.06 -7.44 28.06
N VAL A 643 21.04 -8.17 28.52
CA VAL A 643 19.64 -8.04 28.10
C VAL A 643 18.96 -6.75 28.56
N TRP A 644 19.56 -6.04 29.52
CA TRP A 644 19.00 -4.81 30.11
C TRP A 644 18.65 -3.75 29.07
N ARG A 645 19.51 -3.57 28.06
CA ARG A 645 19.27 -2.64 26.96
C ARG A 645 18.01 -2.96 26.17
N ASP A 646 17.61 -4.22 26.07
CA ASP A 646 16.51 -4.66 25.21
C ASP A 646 15.15 -4.68 25.93
N LEU A 647 15.14 -4.54 27.26
CA LEU A 647 13.93 -4.53 28.09
C LEU A 647 12.98 -3.34 27.82
N PRO A 648 13.46 -2.10 27.61
CA PRO A 648 12.59 -0.95 27.36
C PRO A 648 11.66 -1.12 26.16
N TRP A 649 12.09 -1.83 25.11
CA TRP A 649 11.28 -2.12 23.93
C TRP A 649 10.00 -2.92 24.24
N GLY A 650 9.96 -3.64 25.38
CA GLY A 650 8.77 -4.32 25.88
C GLY A 650 8.10 -3.61 27.04
N LEU A 651 8.89 -3.11 27.99
CA LEU A 651 8.38 -2.51 29.21
C LEU A 651 7.70 -1.15 28.97
N ALA A 652 8.20 -0.36 28.01
CA ALA A 652 7.60 0.93 27.70
C ALA A 652 6.17 0.81 27.12
N PRO A 653 5.92 0.00 26.07
CA PRO A 653 4.56 -0.22 25.60
C PRO A 653 3.70 -0.97 26.63
N ALA A 654 4.26 -1.87 27.44
CA ALA A 654 3.52 -2.55 28.52
C ALA A 654 3.06 -1.57 29.62
N LEU A 655 3.90 -0.60 30.00
CA LEU A 655 3.55 0.45 30.95
C LEU A 655 2.43 1.33 30.42
N LEU A 656 2.54 1.81 29.18
CA LEU A 656 1.47 2.61 28.57
C LEU A 656 0.18 1.79 28.37
N LEU A 657 0.29 0.50 28.05
CA LEU A 657 -0.84 -0.41 27.98
C LEU A 657 -1.54 -0.54 29.35
N PHE A 658 -0.77 -0.67 30.43
CA PHE A 658 -1.29 -0.66 31.80
C PHE A 658 -2.03 0.66 32.11
N LEU A 659 -1.46 1.80 31.71
CA LEU A 659 -2.11 3.12 31.86
C LEU A 659 -3.42 3.20 31.05
N CYS A 660 -3.44 2.73 29.81
CA CYS A 660 -4.66 2.68 28.98
C CYS A 660 -5.73 1.76 29.59
N ALA A 661 -5.33 0.61 30.17
CA ALA A 661 -6.26 -0.29 30.84
C ALA A 661 -6.96 0.42 32.03
N ARG A 662 -6.21 1.24 32.76
CA ARG A 662 -6.67 2.01 33.94
C ARG A 662 -7.03 3.47 33.64
N ALA A 663 -7.24 3.85 32.38
CA ALA A 663 -7.47 5.25 31.99
C ALA A 663 -8.65 5.91 32.72
N ALA A 664 -9.68 5.12 33.09
CA ALA A 664 -10.84 5.60 33.83
C ALA A 664 -10.54 6.01 35.29
N ASP A 665 -9.45 5.50 35.88
CA ASP A 665 -9.07 5.77 37.26
C ASP A 665 -8.24 7.05 37.40
N TRP A 666 -7.82 7.65 36.28
CA TRP A 666 -6.99 8.86 36.29
C TRP A 666 -7.82 10.11 36.61
N PRO A 667 -7.30 11.08 37.39
CA PRO A 667 -8.12 12.20 37.90
C PRO A 667 -8.38 13.32 36.88
N GLY A 668 -7.62 13.41 35.79
CA GLY A 668 -7.63 14.55 34.86
C GLY A 668 -7.89 14.23 33.38
N TRP A 669 -8.09 15.29 32.59
CA TRP A 669 -8.01 15.25 31.13
C TRP A 669 -6.57 14.95 30.69
N PRO A 670 -6.32 14.17 29.62
CA PRO A 670 -7.27 13.59 28.67
C PRO A 670 -7.75 12.17 29.00
N LEU A 671 -7.05 11.46 29.90
CA LEU A 671 -7.25 10.00 30.09
C LEU A 671 -8.63 9.63 30.62
N ARG A 672 -9.16 10.38 31.60
CA ARG A 672 -10.46 10.06 32.21
C ARG A 672 -11.62 10.24 31.25
N GLN A 673 -11.62 11.37 30.54
CA GLN A 673 -12.72 11.76 29.66
C GLN A 673 -12.77 10.88 28.40
N HIS A 674 -11.61 10.43 27.92
CA HIS A 674 -11.49 9.57 26.74
C HIS A 674 -11.07 8.13 27.08
N ALA A 675 -11.41 7.64 28.28
CA ALA A 675 -10.95 6.33 28.77
C ALA A 675 -11.29 5.18 27.82
N VAL A 676 -12.48 5.23 27.20
CA VAL A 676 -12.92 4.23 26.21
C VAL A 676 -12.05 4.28 24.95
N CYS A 677 -11.71 5.47 24.45
CA CYS A 677 -10.80 5.62 23.30
C CYS A 677 -9.43 5.03 23.60
N TYR A 678 -8.84 5.34 24.75
CA TYR A 678 -7.53 4.80 25.13
C TYR A 678 -7.56 3.28 25.28
N ARG A 679 -8.60 2.71 25.91
CA ARG A 679 -8.71 1.26 26.14
C ARG A 679 -9.02 0.47 24.86
N GLN A 680 -9.82 1.01 23.95
CA GLN A 680 -10.29 0.28 22.77
C GLN A 680 -9.51 0.61 21.48
N GLN A 681 -8.87 1.77 21.38
CA GLN A 681 -8.19 2.22 20.16
C GLN A 681 -6.67 2.34 20.32
N ALA A 682 -6.18 2.94 21.42
CA ALA A 682 -4.73 3.07 21.65
C ALA A 682 -4.09 1.75 22.10
N ALA A 683 -4.73 1.07 23.05
CA ALA A 683 -4.22 -0.14 23.68
C ALA A 683 -3.99 -1.35 22.72
N PRO A 684 -4.82 -1.63 21.70
CA PRO A 684 -4.58 -2.75 20.78
C PRO A 684 -3.20 -2.77 20.12
N LEU A 685 -2.71 -1.62 19.65
CA LEU A 685 -1.39 -1.56 19.00
C LEU A 685 -0.27 -1.74 20.03
N LEU A 686 -0.40 -1.13 21.22
CA LEU A 686 0.53 -1.34 22.34
C LEU A 686 0.55 -2.80 22.80
N ALA A 687 -0.61 -3.46 22.81
CA ALA A 687 -0.73 -4.88 23.12
C ALA A 687 -0.08 -5.75 22.05
N LEU A 688 -0.31 -5.46 20.77
CA LEU A 688 0.34 -6.16 19.67
C LEU A 688 1.86 -6.00 19.73
N TRP A 689 2.36 -4.77 19.94
CA TRP A 689 3.78 -4.51 20.11
C TRP A 689 4.34 -5.27 21.32
N THR A 690 3.71 -5.17 22.48
CA THR A 690 4.15 -5.88 23.69
C THR A 690 4.21 -7.40 23.46
N ALA A 691 3.20 -7.98 22.79
CA ALA A 691 3.17 -9.40 22.45
C ALA A 691 4.23 -9.78 21.39
N ALA A 692 4.47 -8.93 20.39
CA ALA A 692 5.48 -9.13 19.37
C ALA A 692 6.89 -9.03 19.95
N TRP A 693 7.16 -8.06 20.83
CA TRP A 693 8.41 -7.97 21.58
C TRP A 693 8.62 -9.21 22.43
N LEU A 694 7.59 -9.66 23.17
CA LEU A 694 7.67 -10.87 24.00
C LEU A 694 8.07 -12.11 23.18
N LEU A 695 7.52 -12.25 21.97
CA LEU A 695 7.89 -13.30 21.02
C LEU A 695 9.33 -13.12 20.51
N ALA A 696 9.67 -11.92 20.03
CA ALA A 696 10.95 -11.63 19.41
C ALA A 696 12.12 -11.78 20.39
N ILE A 697 12.00 -11.21 21.59
CA ILE A 697 13.06 -11.23 22.60
C ILE A 697 13.32 -12.65 23.11
N ASN A 698 12.27 -13.46 23.27
CA ASN A 698 12.43 -14.85 23.72
C ASN A 698 12.99 -15.78 22.64
N LEU A 699 12.87 -15.43 21.36
CA LEU A 699 13.43 -16.23 20.26
C LEU A 699 14.88 -15.88 19.92
N HIS A 700 15.33 -14.66 20.23
CA HIS A 700 16.65 -14.17 19.78
C HIS A 700 17.62 -13.80 20.91
N SER A 701 17.12 -13.44 22.10
CA SER A 701 17.98 -13.04 23.21
C SER A 701 18.50 -14.25 23.98
N ASP A 702 19.80 -14.21 24.29
CA ASP A 702 20.48 -15.05 25.26
C ASP A 702 20.01 -14.82 26.70
N GLY A 703 19.37 -13.67 26.96
CA GLY A 703 18.90 -13.31 28.28
C GLY A 703 20.03 -13.01 29.25
N ASP A 704 21.19 -12.57 28.76
CA ASP A 704 22.35 -12.27 29.59
C ASP A 704 22.03 -11.26 30.69
N PRO A 705 22.06 -11.65 31.98
CA PRO A 705 21.79 -10.74 33.09
C PRO A 705 22.90 -9.70 33.32
N GLY A 706 24.01 -9.78 32.59
CA GLY A 706 25.16 -8.89 32.73
C GLY A 706 25.92 -9.17 34.03
N ARG A 707 25.78 -8.30 35.03
CA ARG A 707 26.50 -8.42 36.31
C ARG A 707 25.82 -9.36 37.33
N LEU A 708 24.57 -9.75 37.10
CA LEU A 708 23.84 -10.64 38.00
C LEU A 708 24.07 -12.11 37.62
N ARG A 709 23.93 -13.02 38.58
CA ARG A 709 23.93 -14.46 38.28
C ARG A 709 22.64 -14.84 37.56
N TYR A 710 22.75 -15.64 36.51
CA TYR A 710 21.57 -16.17 35.84
C TYR A 710 20.77 -17.07 36.80
N ALA A 711 19.48 -16.78 36.93
CA ALA A 711 18.53 -17.56 37.72
C ALA A 711 17.26 -17.77 36.88
N PRO A 712 16.89 -19.01 36.54
CA PRO A 712 15.69 -19.29 35.75
C PRO A 712 14.43 -18.64 36.37
N LEU A 713 13.59 -18.00 35.56
CA LEU A 713 12.35 -17.30 35.98
C LEU A 713 12.55 -16.04 36.85
N LEU A 714 13.73 -15.84 37.44
CA LEU A 714 14.10 -14.65 38.21
C LEU A 714 15.05 -13.72 37.43
N ASN A 715 15.42 -14.10 36.21
CA ASN A 715 16.22 -13.29 35.30
C ASN A 715 15.49 -11.98 34.94
N PRO A 716 16.19 -10.84 34.73
CA PRO A 716 15.53 -9.58 34.35
C PRO A 716 14.62 -9.70 33.13
N LEU A 717 15.01 -10.52 32.15
CA LEU A 717 14.19 -10.82 30.97
C LEU A 717 12.88 -11.55 31.33
N ASP A 718 12.93 -12.52 32.24
CA ASP A 718 11.76 -13.28 32.65
C ASP A 718 10.81 -12.41 33.50
N PHE A 719 11.36 -11.53 34.34
CA PHE A 719 10.57 -10.56 35.09
C PHE A 719 9.88 -9.55 34.15
N ALA A 720 10.61 -9.03 33.16
CA ALA A 720 10.03 -8.15 32.15
C ALA A 720 8.96 -8.86 31.31
N SER A 721 9.19 -10.12 30.95
CA SER A 721 8.22 -10.97 30.26
C SER A 721 6.93 -11.16 31.09
N LEU A 722 7.07 -11.36 32.40
CA LEU A 722 5.94 -11.48 33.33
C LEU A 722 5.15 -10.17 33.46
N LEU A 723 5.84 -9.02 33.55
CA LEU A 723 5.18 -7.70 33.57
C LEU A 723 4.43 -7.42 32.27
N ALA A 724 5.03 -7.75 31.12
CA ALA A 724 4.40 -7.63 29.81
C ALA A 724 3.13 -8.50 29.71
N LEU A 725 3.21 -9.77 30.14
CA LEU A 725 2.05 -10.67 30.22
C LEU A 725 0.98 -10.14 31.19
N ALA A 726 1.37 -9.57 32.33
CA ALA A 726 0.43 -9.00 33.30
C ALA A 726 -0.29 -7.76 32.75
N ALA A 727 0.41 -6.88 32.04
CA ALA A 727 -0.18 -5.71 31.39
C ALA A 727 -1.19 -6.11 30.30
N LEU A 728 -0.82 -7.07 29.45
CA LEU A 728 -1.71 -7.65 28.45
C LEU A 728 -2.96 -8.28 29.09
N ALA A 729 -2.80 -8.97 30.22
CA ALA A 729 -3.87 -9.69 30.89
C ALA A 729 -4.83 -8.73 31.58
N LEU A 730 -4.28 -7.69 32.22
CA LEU A 730 -5.07 -6.62 32.83
C LEU A 730 -5.88 -5.89 31.78
N TRP A 731 -5.27 -5.50 30.66
CA TRP A 731 -5.98 -4.85 29.56
C TRP A 731 -7.11 -5.74 29.02
N TRP A 732 -6.82 -7.01 28.72
CA TRP A 732 -7.83 -7.96 28.23
C TRP A 732 -8.99 -8.16 29.22
N ARG A 733 -8.69 -8.16 30.53
CA ARG A 733 -9.70 -8.31 31.58
C ARG A 733 -10.59 -7.08 31.74
N LEU A 734 -10.01 -5.88 31.61
CA LEU A 734 -10.71 -4.61 31.77
C LEU A 734 -11.40 -4.11 30.49
N LEU A 735 -11.15 -4.76 29.36
CA LEU A 735 -11.79 -4.46 28.09
C LEU A 735 -13.30 -4.77 28.12
N ASP A 736 -14.14 -3.86 27.64
CA ASP A 736 -15.60 -4.01 27.67
C ASP A 736 -16.06 -5.25 26.90
N ALA A 737 -17.15 -5.89 27.35
CA ALA A 737 -17.67 -7.12 26.75
C ALA A 737 -18.08 -6.93 25.27
N GLY A 738 -18.57 -5.74 24.92
CA GLY A 738 -18.98 -5.37 23.56
C GLY A 738 -17.86 -4.79 22.68
N ALA A 739 -16.60 -4.76 23.15
CA ALA A 739 -15.51 -4.19 22.38
C ALA A 739 -15.25 -4.98 21.09
N ALA A 740 -15.15 -4.29 19.94
CA ALA A 740 -15.01 -4.92 18.62
C ALA A 740 -13.82 -5.91 18.53
N ILE A 741 -12.74 -5.64 19.28
CA ILE A 741 -11.56 -6.50 19.28
C ILE A 741 -11.81 -7.87 19.96
N ARG A 742 -12.73 -7.97 20.92
CA ARG A 742 -13.15 -9.26 21.50
C ARG A 742 -13.81 -10.15 20.44
N ASN A 743 -14.56 -9.55 19.51
CA ASN A 743 -15.21 -10.29 18.42
C ASN A 743 -14.22 -10.69 17.32
N ARG A 744 -13.20 -9.87 17.05
CA ARG A 744 -12.16 -10.17 16.05
C ARG A 744 -11.16 -11.23 16.51
N VAL A 745 -11.01 -11.42 17.82
CA VAL A 745 -10.10 -12.41 18.41
C VAL A 745 -10.95 -13.51 19.05
N PRO A 746 -11.45 -14.50 18.28
CA PRO A 746 -12.42 -15.47 18.77
C PRO A 746 -11.86 -16.47 19.80
N ARG A 747 -10.52 -16.60 19.90
CA ARG A 747 -9.83 -17.54 20.81
C ARG A 747 -8.65 -16.87 21.52
N PRO A 748 -8.88 -15.87 22.37
CA PRO A 748 -7.80 -15.15 23.05
C PRO A 748 -6.97 -16.06 23.95
N VAL A 749 -7.59 -17.11 24.52
CA VAL A 749 -6.91 -18.10 25.38
C VAL A 749 -5.82 -18.84 24.61
N ALA A 750 -6.02 -19.14 23.32
CA ALA A 750 -5.00 -19.80 22.50
C ALA A 750 -3.76 -18.90 22.32
N ILE A 751 -3.95 -17.59 22.14
CA ILE A 751 -2.85 -16.62 22.04
C ILE A 751 -2.07 -16.56 23.36
N TRP A 752 -2.77 -16.53 24.50
CA TRP A 752 -2.16 -16.59 25.82
C TRP A 752 -1.31 -17.84 26.02
N ILE A 753 -1.86 -19.00 25.66
CA ILE A 753 -1.14 -20.28 25.73
C ILE A 753 0.10 -20.23 24.86
N ALA A 754 0.02 -19.73 23.63
CA ALA A 754 1.15 -19.63 22.73
C ALA A 754 2.27 -18.72 23.26
N LEU A 755 1.93 -17.53 23.77
CA LEU A 755 2.90 -16.58 24.33
C LEU A 755 3.62 -17.16 25.56
N VAL A 756 2.86 -17.77 26.49
CA VAL A 756 3.43 -18.42 27.67
C VAL A 756 4.27 -19.64 27.27
N PHE A 757 3.82 -20.42 26.29
CA PHE A 757 4.57 -21.58 25.79
C PHE A 757 5.93 -21.16 25.22
N VAL A 758 5.97 -20.13 24.36
CA VAL A 758 7.23 -19.61 23.80
C VAL A 758 8.16 -19.12 24.91
N TRP A 759 7.66 -18.29 25.82
CA TRP A 759 8.46 -17.75 26.92
C TRP A 759 9.06 -18.86 27.79
N LEU A 760 8.25 -19.83 28.22
CA LEU A 760 8.71 -20.93 29.06
C LEU A 760 9.74 -21.84 28.37
N ASN A 761 9.57 -22.10 27.07
CA ASN A 761 10.54 -22.86 26.28
C ASN A 761 11.88 -22.13 26.16
N ALA A 762 11.82 -20.83 25.88
CA ALA A 762 13.02 -20.01 25.80
C ALA A 762 13.75 -19.92 27.16
N ALA A 763 12.99 -19.76 28.26
CA ALA A 763 13.53 -19.75 29.61
C ALA A 763 14.21 -21.08 29.97
N LEU A 764 13.65 -22.22 29.54
CA LEU A 764 14.27 -23.54 29.72
C LEU A 764 15.58 -23.66 28.93
N ILE A 765 15.59 -23.27 27.65
CA ILE A 765 16.80 -23.36 26.81
C ILE A 765 17.90 -22.48 27.40
N ARG A 766 17.58 -21.26 27.85
CA ARG A 766 18.54 -20.38 28.53
C ARG A 766 19.04 -20.97 29.85
N ALA A 767 18.18 -21.59 30.65
CA ALA A 767 18.60 -22.28 31.87
C ALA A 767 19.62 -23.39 31.57
N LEU A 768 19.33 -24.26 30.59
CA LEU A 768 20.28 -25.29 30.17
C LEU A 768 21.58 -24.71 29.60
N HIS A 769 21.55 -23.52 29.00
CA HIS A 769 22.74 -22.86 28.50
C HIS A 769 23.63 -22.38 29.66
N TYR A 770 23.07 -21.64 30.62
CA TYR A 770 23.85 -21.08 31.74
C TYR A 770 24.23 -22.09 32.82
N ASP A 771 23.42 -23.13 33.04
CA ASP A 771 23.69 -24.13 34.08
C ASP A 771 24.50 -25.34 33.57
N LEU A 772 24.42 -25.67 32.27
CA LEU A 772 24.97 -26.90 31.68
C LEU A 772 25.76 -26.67 30.37
N ASP A 773 26.09 -25.43 30.03
CA ASP A 773 26.88 -25.02 28.85
C ASP A 773 26.34 -25.57 27.51
N THR A 774 25.02 -25.76 27.41
CA THR A 774 24.39 -26.23 26.16
C THR A 774 24.33 -25.15 25.08
N PRO A 775 24.32 -25.49 23.78
CA PRO A 775 24.30 -24.46 22.73
C PRO A 775 22.96 -23.71 22.66
N LEU A 776 23.03 -22.38 22.66
CA LEU A 776 21.87 -21.48 22.56
C LEU A 776 21.35 -21.28 21.13
N THR A 777 22.21 -21.44 20.12
CA THR A 777 21.82 -21.23 18.72
C THR A 777 20.74 -22.21 18.30
N LEU A 778 19.77 -21.79 17.47
CA LEU A 778 18.67 -22.65 17.02
C LEU A 778 19.19 -24.00 16.46
N TYR A 779 20.21 -23.93 15.60
CA TYR A 779 20.83 -25.11 15.03
C TYR A 779 21.50 -26.01 16.08
N GLY A 780 22.20 -25.42 17.06
CA GLY A 780 22.83 -26.16 18.14
C GLY A 780 21.81 -26.79 19.10
N ALA A 781 20.78 -26.05 19.50
CA ALA A 781 19.68 -26.52 20.34
C ALA A 781 18.90 -27.67 19.68
N LEU A 782 18.71 -27.64 18.36
CA LEU A 782 18.06 -28.71 17.60
C LEU A 782 18.88 -30.01 17.54
N ARG A 783 20.22 -29.91 17.59
CA ARG A 783 21.12 -31.08 17.54
C ARG A 783 21.54 -31.60 18.91
N SER A 784 21.43 -30.77 19.95
CA SER A 784 21.79 -31.16 21.31
C SER A 784 20.78 -32.16 21.87
N THR A 785 21.25 -33.39 22.16
CA THR A 785 20.45 -34.46 22.75
C THR A 785 19.89 -34.06 24.12
N LEU A 786 20.68 -33.35 24.92
CA LEU A 786 20.28 -32.85 26.24
C LEU A 786 19.17 -31.80 26.15
N VAL A 787 19.26 -30.86 25.20
CA VAL A 787 18.22 -29.85 24.98
C VAL A 787 16.94 -30.49 24.46
N GLN A 788 17.04 -31.40 23.49
CA GLN A 788 15.87 -32.10 22.95
C GLN A 788 15.16 -32.96 23.99
N ALA A 789 15.90 -33.72 24.79
CA ALA A 789 15.35 -34.51 25.89
C ALA A 789 14.68 -33.63 26.95
N SER A 790 15.33 -32.53 27.35
CA SER A 790 14.78 -31.59 28.33
C SER A 790 13.49 -30.93 27.83
N LEU A 791 13.44 -30.53 26.55
CA LEU A 791 12.22 -29.99 25.93
C LEU A 791 11.09 -31.03 25.92
N SER A 792 11.38 -32.30 25.58
CA SER A 792 10.38 -33.38 25.55
C SER A 792 9.82 -33.67 26.95
N ILE A 793 10.67 -33.73 27.99
CA ILE A 793 10.24 -33.87 29.39
C ILE A 793 9.40 -32.65 29.81
N PHE A 794 9.88 -31.45 29.49
CA PHE A 794 9.22 -30.20 29.84
C PHE A 794 7.83 -30.07 29.21
N TRP A 795 7.69 -30.38 27.92
CA TRP A 795 6.39 -30.38 27.23
C TRP A 795 5.43 -31.41 27.82
N GLY A 796 5.93 -32.59 28.21
CA GLY A 796 5.13 -33.61 28.90
C GLY A 796 4.62 -33.12 30.25
N LEU A 797 5.49 -32.53 31.08
CA LEU A 797 5.11 -31.95 32.37
C LEU A 797 4.15 -30.76 32.22
N LEU A 798 4.40 -29.87 31.24
CA LEU A 798 3.56 -28.72 30.97
C LEU A 798 2.18 -29.14 30.47
N GLY A 799 2.10 -30.12 29.56
CA GLY A 799 0.85 -30.70 29.06
C GLY A 799 0.05 -31.35 30.19
N PHE A 800 0.70 -32.15 31.04
CA PHE A 800 0.07 -32.77 32.21
C PHE A 800 -0.45 -31.70 33.21
N ALA A 801 0.38 -30.73 33.57
CA ALA A 801 -0.02 -29.65 34.48
C ALA A 801 -1.19 -28.83 33.93
N ALA A 802 -1.16 -28.50 32.63
CA ALA A 802 -2.24 -27.80 31.96
C ALA A 802 -3.55 -28.61 32.02
N MET A 803 -3.51 -29.91 31.74
CA MET A 803 -4.68 -30.79 31.85
C MET A 803 -5.22 -30.87 33.29
N VAL A 804 -4.35 -31.04 34.29
CA VAL A 804 -4.75 -31.11 35.71
C VAL A 804 -5.39 -29.79 36.19
N VAL A 805 -4.76 -28.64 35.89
CA VAL A 805 -5.30 -27.32 36.27
C VAL A 805 -6.62 -27.05 35.52
N ALA A 806 -6.70 -27.39 34.24
CA ALA A 806 -7.88 -27.22 33.43
C ALA A 806 -9.05 -28.10 33.90
N ALA A 807 -8.79 -29.34 34.32
CA ALA A 807 -9.79 -30.22 34.92
C ALA A 807 -10.29 -29.67 36.26
N ARG A 808 -9.39 -29.21 37.14
CA ARG A 808 -9.76 -28.57 38.42
C ARG A 808 -10.57 -27.28 38.24
N ARG A 809 -10.28 -26.49 37.20
CA ARG A 809 -10.99 -25.23 36.90
C ARG A 809 -12.19 -25.41 35.96
N GLN A 810 -12.51 -26.65 35.56
CA GLN A 810 -13.56 -26.98 34.58
C GLN A 810 -13.47 -26.19 33.26
N GLN A 811 -12.24 -25.98 32.76
CA GLN A 811 -11.96 -25.24 31.53
C GLN A 811 -11.57 -26.20 30.40
N ARG A 812 -12.42 -26.32 29.37
CA ARG A 812 -12.23 -27.30 28.30
C ARG A 812 -11.12 -26.94 27.30
N GLU A 813 -11.01 -25.67 26.92
CA GLU A 813 -10.00 -25.22 25.94
C GLU A 813 -8.55 -25.48 26.38
N PRO A 814 -8.09 -25.10 27.59
CA PRO A 814 -6.74 -25.39 28.05
C PRO A 814 -6.50 -26.89 28.27
N TRP A 815 -7.54 -27.68 28.60
CA TRP A 815 -7.43 -29.13 28.70
C TRP A 815 -7.11 -29.76 27.33
N ILE A 816 -7.84 -29.36 26.28
CA ILE A 816 -7.60 -29.84 24.91
C ILE A 816 -6.22 -29.42 24.42
N ALA A 817 -5.78 -28.21 24.74
CA ALA A 817 -4.43 -27.74 24.39
C ALA A 817 -3.34 -28.59 25.08
N GLY A 818 -3.52 -28.92 26.36
CA GLY A 818 -2.60 -29.81 27.10
C GLY A 818 -2.56 -31.22 26.52
N ALA A 819 -3.72 -31.78 26.15
CA ALA A 819 -3.81 -33.09 25.49
C ALA A 819 -3.15 -33.08 24.10
N ALA A 820 -3.36 -32.01 23.31
CA ALA A 820 -2.71 -31.85 22.01
C ALA A 820 -1.18 -31.74 22.15
N LEU A 821 -0.69 -30.99 23.14
CA LEU A 821 0.74 -30.90 23.44
C LEU A 821 1.33 -32.26 23.82
N MET A 822 0.61 -33.05 24.63
CA MET A 822 1.00 -34.42 24.95
C MET A 822 1.09 -35.31 23.70
N GLY A 823 0.13 -35.18 22.77
CA GLY A 823 0.17 -35.87 21.48
C GLY A 823 1.38 -35.45 20.62
N VAL A 824 1.73 -34.17 20.60
CA VAL A 824 2.94 -33.66 19.93
C VAL A 824 4.21 -34.24 20.56
N VAL A 825 4.28 -34.35 21.89
CA VAL A 825 5.42 -34.98 22.58
C VAL A 825 5.58 -36.43 22.14
N VAL A 826 4.48 -37.20 22.09
CA VAL A 826 4.49 -38.59 21.62
C VAL A 826 5.06 -38.65 20.19
N VAL A 827 4.51 -37.86 19.26
CA VAL A 827 4.97 -37.85 17.86
C VAL A 827 6.43 -37.39 17.73
N LYS A 828 6.85 -36.37 18.47
CA LYS A 828 8.23 -35.87 18.47
C LYS A 828 9.20 -36.95 18.96
N LEU A 829 8.83 -37.68 20.02
CA LEU A 829 9.65 -38.78 20.50
C LEU A 829 9.83 -39.86 19.43
N PHE A 830 8.79 -40.14 18.63
CA PHE A 830 8.85 -41.09 17.51
C PHE A 830 9.69 -40.63 16.32
N LEU A 831 9.70 -39.34 15.97
CA LEU A 831 10.32 -38.84 14.74
C LEU A 831 11.71 -38.23 14.94
N VAL A 832 11.93 -37.57 16.07
CA VAL A 832 13.13 -36.76 16.32
C VAL A 832 14.05 -37.46 17.33
N ASP A 833 13.50 -37.91 18.47
CA ASP A 833 14.32 -38.45 19.56
C ASP A 833 14.73 -39.92 19.33
N THR A 834 14.04 -40.65 18.44
CA THR A 834 14.43 -42.02 18.01
C THR A 834 15.48 -42.03 16.90
N ALA A 835 15.61 -40.97 16.11
CA ALA A 835 16.41 -40.97 14.88
C ALA A 835 17.94 -41.02 15.13
N GLY A 836 18.38 -40.79 16.38
CA GLY A 836 19.80 -40.81 16.76
C GLY A 836 20.14 -41.54 18.07
N SER A 837 19.19 -42.25 18.69
CA SER A 837 19.39 -42.94 19.98
C SER A 837 19.49 -44.46 19.83
N GLY A 838 20.35 -45.09 20.63
CA GLY A 838 20.46 -46.55 20.73
C GLY A 838 19.15 -47.20 21.21
N THR A 839 18.94 -48.46 20.85
CA THR A 839 17.68 -49.21 21.01
C THR A 839 17.10 -49.18 22.43
N LEU A 840 17.94 -49.11 23.46
CA LEU A 840 17.53 -49.10 24.87
C LEU A 840 16.93 -47.76 25.33
N ALA A 841 17.51 -46.63 24.90
CA ALA A 841 16.99 -45.29 25.21
C ALA A 841 15.62 -45.07 24.59
N ARG A 842 15.40 -45.65 23.41
CA ARG A 842 14.12 -45.67 22.69
C ARG A 842 13.03 -46.41 23.47
N ILE A 843 13.34 -47.56 24.06
CA ILE A 843 12.42 -48.36 24.87
C ILE A 843 12.07 -47.63 26.19
N ALA A 844 13.05 -47.03 26.86
CA ALA A 844 12.84 -46.25 28.08
C ALA A 844 11.96 -45.00 27.84
N ALA A 845 12.16 -44.30 26.72
CA ALA A 845 11.32 -43.18 26.31
C ALA A 845 9.85 -43.60 26.07
N PHE A 846 9.63 -44.76 25.42
CA PHE A 846 8.29 -45.29 25.22
C PHE A 846 7.59 -45.71 26.51
N LEU A 847 8.31 -46.30 27.47
CA LEU A 847 7.77 -46.65 28.78
C LEU A 847 7.38 -45.41 29.60
N CYS A 848 8.24 -44.39 29.65
CA CYS A 848 7.93 -43.14 30.37
C CYS A 848 6.72 -42.42 29.78
N VAL A 849 6.59 -42.37 28.46
CA VAL A 849 5.47 -41.70 27.77
C VAL A 849 4.18 -42.50 27.84
N GLY A 850 4.25 -43.82 27.75
CA GLY A 850 3.14 -44.70 28.03
C GLY A 850 2.62 -44.54 29.47
N ALA A 851 3.52 -44.46 30.46
CA ALA A 851 3.16 -44.22 31.85
C ALA A 851 2.53 -42.83 32.08
N LEU A 852 3.08 -41.78 31.46
CA LEU A 852 2.52 -40.41 31.50
C LEU A 852 1.11 -40.36 30.91
N LEU A 853 0.87 -40.99 29.76
CA LEU A 853 -0.47 -41.06 29.14
C LEU A 853 -1.47 -41.79 30.04
N LEU A 854 -1.09 -42.92 30.64
CA LEU A 854 -1.94 -43.67 31.58
C LEU A 854 -2.27 -42.84 32.83
N LEU A 855 -1.27 -42.15 33.40
CA LEU A 855 -1.46 -41.27 34.55
C LEU A 855 -2.37 -40.07 34.23
N THR A 856 -2.25 -39.49 33.02
CA THR A 856 -3.11 -38.37 32.58
C THR A 856 -4.56 -38.80 32.42
N GLY A 857 -4.81 -40.00 31.87
CA GLY A 857 -6.16 -40.55 31.70
C GLY A 857 -6.87 -40.86 33.02
N TYR A 858 -6.11 -41.19 34.08
CA TYR A 858 -6.65 -41.43 35.42
C TYR A 858 -6.91 -40.13 36.21
N LEU A 859 -6.00 -39.15 36.15
CA LEU A 859 -6.06 -37.96 37.02
C LEU A 859 -6.83 -36.76 36.43
N SER A 860 -7.09 -36.74 35.13
CA SER A 860 -7.63 -35.55 34.45
C SER A 860 -8.71 -35.89 33.42
N PRO A 861 -9.94 -36.25 33.84
CA PRO A 861 -11.05 -36.48 32.93
C PRO A 861 -11.45 -35.20 32.18
N LEU A 862 -11.89 -35.35 30.92
CA LEU A 862 -12.30 -34.25 30.04
C LEU A 862 -13.47 -33.44 30.65
N PRO A 863 -13.35 -32.10 30.81
CA PRO A 863 -14.46 -31.28 31.29
C PRO A 863 -15.68 -31.25 30.35
N PRO A 864 -16.92 -31.31 30.87
CA PRO A 864 -18.16 -31.35 30.07
C PRO A 864 -18.40 -30.06 29.25
N ARG A 865 -19.23 -30.12 28.20
CA ARG A 865 -19.55 -28.92 27.38
C ARG A 865 -20.33 -27.91 28.22
N ALA A 866 -20.20 -26.62 27.90
CA ALA A 866 -20.95 -25.56 28.59
C ALA A 866 -22.49 -25.75 28.53
N ALA A 867 -22.99 -26.48 27.53
CA ALA A 867 -24.40 -26.85 27.38
C ALA A 867 -24.86 -28.01 28.29
N GLU A 868 -23.94 -28.72 28.94
CA GLU A 868 -24.20 -29.92 29.77
C GLU A 868 -23.96 -29.67 31.26
N ARG A 869 -23.73 -28.42 31.68
CA ARG A 869 -23.56 -28.10 33.11
C ARG A 869 -24.90 -28.26 33.85
N PRO A 870 -24.99 -29.10 34.89
CA PRO A 870 -26.16 -29.08 35.76
C PRO A 870 -26.28 -27.71 36.45
N PRO A 871 -27.50 -27.21 36.70
CA PRO A 871 -27.70 -25.94 37.39
C PRO A 871 -27.07 -25.99 38.80
N PRO A 872 -26.53 -24.87 39.31
CA PRO A 872 -25.94 -24.85 40.64
C PRO A 872 -27.02 -25.09 41.70
N THR A 873 -26.81 -26.12 42.52
CA THR A 873 -27.57 -26.40 43.76
C THR A 873 -27.18 -25.47 44.88
#